data_AF-A0AAW2T205-F1
#
_entry.id   AF-A0AAW2T205-F1
#
_cell.length_a   1.000
_cell.length_b   1.000
_cell.length_c   1.000
_cell.angle_alpha   90.00
_cell.angle_beta   90.00
_cell.angle_gamma   90.00
#
_symmetry.space_group_name_H-M   'P 1'
#
loop_
_entity.id
_entity.type
_entity.pdbx_description
1 polymer ?
#
loop_
_entity_poly.entity_id
_entity_poly.type
_entity_poly.pdbx_seq_one_letter_code
_entity_poly.pdbx_strand_id
1 'polypeptide(L)'
;MATHGPAPPNQYPGPSHHPSGSGSYAYPQHSHHGAPYTLSHTGPLDYRYQGPSTSLAPTFAPAQTSEYNSNPYQLGVYPAAPPPQPGLQPFGSFQYGSYHHLQRLESGRLQPPDVQSGIPSRHSCDYPSHHRHQGSSLSGGDFIAKADSLDASSPIYPPVYPPIDNQLANMHLVDDQNQSSVPASPPDPASSSASPSSPPQKYHSGPLPRTNKHSGSGATYGQRICSFSGWETSPTVKVERPSPIASPVAPRPKFPYGGTGMQLVEVSSSKTSLRVLLLHGDLDIWVYEAKNLPNMDMFHKRIGDMFNRLPGNMSSKIEGQINRKITSDPYVSITITGATLGRTFVISNDENPVWMQNFIVPVAHYAAEVNFVVKDNDIVGSQHIGTVSVPLEHIYGGGKIQGFFPILNASGKPCKVGAVLSLSIQYNPIEQLSIYHHGIGAGPYYPGVPGTYFPLRRGGTVTLYQDAHVPDGCLPNLRLDNGTQYMHGKCWRDIFDAIRRARRLIYITGWSVWHKVRLVRDDNSISEYTLGEVLKSKSQEGVRVLLLIWDDPTSRSILGYKTDGVMQTHDEETRRFFKNSSVQVLLCPRVAGKRHSWVKQREVEVIYTHHQKTVIVDADAGNNRRKIIAFLGGLDMCDGRYDSPRHSLFATLQTFHSDDYHNPTYTGNVTGCPREPWHDLHCKIDGPAAYDVLTNFEERWLKAAKPHGIKKLKISYDDALLRIERMPEILGMADAPCVRDDDPEGWHVQVFRSIDSNSVKGFPKYPRDATKRNLVCGKNVLIDMSIHTAYVKAIRAAQHFIYIENQYFIGSSYNWNQYRDVGANNLIPIEIALKIAEKIRAHQRFAAYIVIPMWPEGNPTGAPTQRILFWQHKTMQMMYELIYKALVEVGLEDAYSPQDYLNFYCLGNREAPAASAPSENQAAANTPQGLSRKNRRFMIYVHSKGMIVDDEYVIIGSANINQRSMEGTRDTEIAMGAYQPHHTWARKLSGPQGQIYGYRMSLWAEHLGFLEECFTRPESLECARRVRSLGEANWEQFASNEVTEMRGHLLKYPVEVDRKGKVKPLPGYETFPDVGGNIIGSFLAIQENLTI
;
A
#
# COMPACT_ATOMS: atom_id res chain seq x y z
N MET A 1 30.50 36.94 48.97
CA MET A 1 29.38 36.72 48.02
C MET A 1 29.66 37.53 46.74
N ALA A 2 28.91 37.20 45.69
CA ALA A 2 28.74 37.85 44.38
C ALA A 2 28.85 39.39 44.30
N THR A 3 29.03 40.07 43.13
CA THR A 3 29.54 39.77 41.76
C THR A 3 29.45 41.08 40.92
N HIS A 4 30.30 41.26 39.88
CA HIS A 4 30.11 41.98 38.59
C HIS A 4 31.51 42.02 37.90
N GLY A 5 31.76 42.04 36.58
CA GLY A 5 31.16 42.76 35.43
C GLY A 5 32.19 43.80 34.92
N PRO A 6 32.63 43.80 33.64
CA PRO A 6 31.99 44.64 32.60
C PRO A 6 32.12 44.08 31.14
N ALA A 7 31.92 44.92 30.10
CA ALA A 7 31.81 44.51 28.67
C ALA A 7 32.57 45.46 27.65
N PRO A 8 32.18 45.70 26.36
CA PRO A 8 33.09 45.66 25.16
C PRO A 8 33.39 47.03 24.47
N PRO A 9 34.09 47.13 23.30
CA PRO A 9 33.40 47.25 21.98
C PRO A 9 34.14 46.94 20.61
N ASN A 10 33.36 46.56 19.57
CA ASN A 10 33.33 46.83 18.09
C ASN A 10 34.53 47.07 17.09
N GLN A 11 34.45 46.33 15.94
CA GLN A 11 34.50 46.70 14.47
C GLN A 11 35.79 46.98 13.61
N TYR A 12 35.92 46.26 12.46
CA TYR A 12 36.42 46.50 11.05
C TYR A 12 37.58 47.50 10.70
N PRO A 13 38.28 47.48 9.50
CA PRO A 13 37.99 46.86 8.16
C PRO A 13 39.20 46.16 7.43
N GLY A 14 39.16 46.01 6.08
CA GLY A 14 40.29 45.63 5.15
C GLY A 14 40.46 46.66 4.00
N PRO A 15 41.03 46.40 2.78
CA PRO A 15 41.69 45.20 2.18
C PRO A 15 43.06 45.48 1.45
N SER A 16 43.72 44.53 0.75
CA SER A 16 44.79 44.83 -0.25
C SER A 16 45.17 43.73 -1.31
N HIS A 17 45.40 44.17 -2.56
CA HIS A 17 46.33 43.71 -3.65
C HIS A 17 46.37 42.29 -4.32
N HIS A 18 46.39 42.35 -5.66
CA HIS A 18 46.92 41.38 -6.65
C HIS A 18 48.39 41.73 -7.05
N PRO A 19 49.18 40.81 -7.64
CA PRO A 19 49.28 40.69 -9.11
C PRO A 19 49.32 39.24 -9.64
N SER A 20 49.47 39.08 -10.96
CA SER A 20 49.35 37.83 -11.74
C SER A 20 50.70 37.25 -12.22
N GLY A 21 50.70 35.95 -12.57
CA GLY A 21 51.81 35.27 -13.25
C GLY A 21 51.34 33.95 -13.88
N SER A 22 51.78 33.64 -15.09
CA SER A 22 51.36 32.47 -15.88
C SER A 22 52.35 31.31 -15.82
N GLY A 23 51.86 30.08 -15.98
CA GLY A 23 52.66 28.85 -16.05
C GLY A 23 51.79 27.65 -16.45
N SER A 24 52.35 26.67 -17.16
CA SER A 24 51.57 25.64 -17.85
C SER A 24 52.27 24.27 -17.96
N TYR A 25 51.45 23.22 -18.05
CA TYR A 25 51.76 21.84 -18.48
C TYR A 25 52.48 20.87 -17.52
N ALA A 26 52.19 19.59 -17.80
CA ALA A 26 52.95 18.35 -17.57
C ALA A 26 52.71 17.52 -16.28
N TYR A 27 52.54 16.21 -16.52
CA TYR A 27 52.68 15.09 -15.58
C TYR A 27 54.15 14.88 -15.19
N PRO A 28 54.42 14.05 -14.17
CA PRO A 28 55.17 12.81 -14.48
C PRO A 28 54.58 11.52 -13.87
N GLN A 29 55.06 10.38 -14.34
CA GLN A 29 54.74 9.02 -13.86
C GLN A 29 55.92 8.41 -13.08
N HIS A 30 55.63 7.49 -12.14
CA HIS A 30 56.45 6.29 -11.79
C HIS A 30 57.90 6.49 -11.26
N SER A 31 58.60 5.57 -10.56
CA SER A 31 58.34 4.18 -10.09
C SER A 31 59.40 3.67 -9.09
N HIS A 32 59.05 2.64 -8.28
CA HIS A 32 59.93 1.64 -7.60
C HIS A 32 60.89 2.15 -6.46
N HIS A 33 61.49 1.36 -5.55
CA HIS A 33 61.52 -0.10 -5.20
C HIS A 33 61.32 -0.24 -3.65
N GLY A 34 61.22 -1.41 -2.97
CA GLY A 34 61.30 -2.84 -3.33
C GLY A 34 61.05 -3.77 -2.09
N ALA A 35 61.14 -5.10 -2.24
CA ALA A 35 60.93 -6.12 -1.18
C ALA A 35 62.26 -6.80 -0.73
N PRO A 36 62.29 -7.87 0.12
CA PRO A 36 62.14 -9.24 -0.44
C PRO A 36 61.73 -10.43 0.51
N TYR A 37 61.55 -11.63 -0.09
CA TYR A 37 61.61 -13.03 0.44
C TYR A 37 60.53 -13.54 1.44
N THR A 38 59.53 -14.39 1.07
CA THR A 38 59.48 -15.84 0.64
C THR A 38 59.56 -16.87 1.79
N LEU A 39 58.93 -18.08 1.81
CA LEU A 39 58.18 -18.97 0.88
C LEU A 39 57.29 -19.94 1.77
N SER A 40 56.61 -21.06 1.42
CA SER A 40 56.37 -21.91 0.22
C SER A 40 55.17 -22.89 0.36
N HIS A 41 54.31 -22.97 -0.68
CA HIS A 41 53.66 -24.16 -1.33
C HIS A 41 52.85 -25.23 -0.55
N THR A 42 51.88 -25.94 -1.17
CA THR A 42 51.48 -26.14 -2.61
C THR A 42 50.04 -25.63 -2.91
N GLY A 43 49.43 -25.69 -4.11
CA GLY A 43 49.88 -26.08 -5.48
C GLY A 43 49.21 -27.35 -6.07
N PRO A 44 48.44 -27.23 -7.18
CA PRO A 44 48.58 -28.14 -8.33
C PRO A 44 48.80 -27.39 -9.67
N LEU A 45 48.70 -28.11 -10.80
CA LEU A 45 49.43 -27.82 -12.06
C LEU A 45 48.55 -27.50 -13.30
N ASP A 46 49.20 -26.98 -14.34
CA ASP A 46 48.66 -26.50 -15.63
C ASP A 46 49.43 -27.14 -16.81
N TYR A 47 48.79 -27.45 -17.96
CA TYR A 47 49.48 -27.81 -19.23
C TYR A 47 48.61 -27.77 -20.52
N ARG A 48 48.60 -26.60 -21.18
CA ARG A 48 48.82 -26.34 -22.63
C ARG A 48 48.34 -27.29 -23.78
N TYR A 49 47.74 -26.61 -24.78
CA TYR A 49 47.99 -26.65 -26.26
C TYR A 49 47.07 -27.40 -27.27
N GLN A 50 46.96 -26.74 -28.43
CA GLN A 50 46.63 -27.16 -29.81
C GLN A 50 45.17 -27.31 -30.26
N GLY A 51 44.94 -26.84 -31.49
CA GLY A 51 43.79 -27.10 -32.36
C GLY A 51 44.21 -26.99 -33.85
N PRO A 52 43.57 -27.70 -34.79
CA PRO A 52 43.90 -27.67 -36.22
C PRO A 52 43.00 -26.70 -37.04
N SER A 53 43.23 -26.62 -38.35
CA SER A 53 42.77 -25.52 -39.24
C SER A 53 42.19 -26.01 -40.59
N THR A 54 41.97 -25.07 -41.53
CA THR A 54 41.43 -25.23 -42.91
C THR A 54 39.90 -25.38 -42.99
N SER A 55 39.15 -24.77 -43.93
CA SER A 55 39.42 -23.73 -44.96
C SER A 55 38.10 -22.96 -45.26
N LEU A 56 37.92 -22.03 -46.21
CA LEU A 56 38.68 -21.56 -47.40
C LEU A 56 38.35 -20.05 -47.67
N ALA A 57 38.49 -19.59 -48.91
CA ALA A 57 38.11 -18.26 -49.46
C ALA A 57 37.52 -18.49 -50.89
N PRO A 58 37.11 -17.49 -51.74
CA PRO A 58 37.54 -16.07 -51.85
C PRO A 58 36.35 -15.09 -52.19
N THR A 59 36.40 -13.84 -52.71
CA THR A 59 37.46 -12.88 -53.16
C THR A 59 36.94 -11.42 -53.25
N PHE A 60 37.87 -10.47 -53.44
CA PHE A 60 37.78 -9.18 -54.17
C PHE A 60 36.85 -7.99 -53.77
N ALA A 61 37.49 -6.82 -53.67
CA ALA A 61 37.00 -5.46 -53.95
C ALA A 61 37.58 -5.00 -55.34
N PRO A 62 37.55 -3.72 -55.84
CA PRO A 62 37.15 -2.43 -55.24
C PRO A 62 36.43 -1.44 -56.23
N ALA A 63 36.56 -0.11 -56.00
CA ALA A 63 36.63 1.02 -56.97
C ALA A 63 35.50 2.10 -57.03
N GLN A 64 35.75 3.20 -56.32
CA GLN A 64 35.70 4.65 -56.67
C GLN A 64 34.89 5.25 -57.87
N THR A 65 34.27 6.41 -57.55
CA THR A 65 34.23 7.74 -58.27
C THR A 65 33.20 8.15 -59.34
N SER A 66 32.84 9.45 -59.26
CA SER A 66 32.23 10.37 -60.25
C SER A 66 30.72 10.25 -60.60
N GLU A 67 30.06 11.25 -61.20
CA GLU A 67 29.85 12.68 -60.83
C GLU A 67 28.75 13.34 -61.73
N TYR A 68 28.34 14.58 -61.39
CA TYR A 68 27.67 15.61 -62.23
C TYR A 68 26.16 15.58 -62.64
N ASN A 69 25.52 16.73 -62.33
CA ASN A 69 24.49 17.50 -63.07
C ASN A 69 23.03 16.98 -63.22
N SER A 70 21.99 17.84 -63.27
CA SER A 70 21.93 19.33 -63.08
C SER A 70 20.52 19.84 -62.67
N ASN A 71 20.49 21.07 -62.14
CA ASN A 71 19.31 21.83 -61.63
C ASN A 71 18.44 22.44 -62.77
N PRO A 72 17.24 23.07 -62.51
CA PRO A 72 17.25 24.54 -62.28
C PRO A 72 16.05 25.22 -61.53
N TYR A 73 16.31 26.42 -60.97
CA TYR A 73 15.38 27.54 -60.60
C TYR A 73 14.31 27.32 -59.48
N GLN A 74 13.87 28.31 -58.68
CA GLN A 74 14.21 29.76 -58.54
C GLN A 74 14.13 30.28 -57.07
N LEU A 75 14.05 31.61 -56.82
CA LEU A 75 14.55 32.29 -55.59
C LEU A 75 13.56 33.30 -54.92
N GLY A 76 13.74 33.59 -53.61
CA GLY A 76 13.16 34.73 -52.85
C GLY A 76 13.13 34.45 -51.33
N VAL A 77 13.91 35.03 -50.39
CA VAL A 77 14.31 36.43 -50.03
C VAL A 77 13.38 37.08 -48.97
N TYR A 78 13.97 37.53 -47.85
CA TYR A 78 13.33 38.16 -46.67
C TYR A 78 12.97 39.65 -46.89
N PRO A 79 12.14 40.26 -46.00
CA PRO A 79 12.72 41.24 -45.04
C PRO A 79 12.09 41.20 -43.61
N ALA A 80 12.48 42.17 -42.76
CA ALA A 80 12.16 42.24 -41.32
C ALA A 80 10.99 43.19 -40.95
N ALA A 81 10.76 43.39 -39.64
CA ALA A 81 9.57 44.01 -39.05
C ALA A 81 9.60 45.55 -38.84
N PRO A 82 8.42 46.19 -38.69
CA PRO A 82 8.26 47.53 -38.10
C PRO A 82 7.22 47.62 -36.93
N PRO A 83 7.30 48.63 -36.04
CA PRO A 83 6.28 49.04 -35.05
C PRO A 83 5.54 50.36 -35.47
N PRO A 84 4.67 51.01 -34.65
CA PRO A 84 3.66 50.58 -33.67
C PRO A 84 2.22 51.13 -33.98
N GLN A 85 1.25 50.89 -33.07
CA GLN A 85 -0.10 51.50 -32.80
C GLN A 85 -0.67 52.66 -33.68
N PRO A 86 -2.01 52.79 -33.86
CA PRO A 86 -3.07 52.68 -32.82
C PRO A 86 -4.33 51.86 -33.24
N GLY A 87 -5.44 51.93 -32.46
CA GLY A 87 -6.64 51.09 -32.69
C GLY A 87 -8.00 51.74 -32.38
N LEU A 88 -9.08 50.98 -32.55
CA LEU A 88 -10.49 51.31 -32.21
C LEU A 88 -11.35 50.01 -32.05
N GLN A 89 -12.55 50.14 -31.47
CA GLN A 89 -13.56 49.09 -31.20
C GLN A 89 -14.49 48.82 -32.44
N PRO A 90 -15.55 47.93 -32.47
CA PRO A 90 -16.32 47.31 -31.36
C PRO A 90 -16.94 45.87 -31.53
N PHE A 91 -17.65 45.41 -30.47
CA PHE A 91 -18.55 44.22 -30.36
C PHE A 91 -17.90 42.81 -30.54
N GLY A 92 -18.44 41.72 -30.00
CA GLY A 92 -19.61 41.53 -29.11
C GLY A 92 -19.63 40.10 -28.52
N SER A 93 -20.27 39.90 -27.36
CA SER A 93 -20.15 38.67 -26.54
C SER A 93 -21.21 37.61 -26.80
N PHE A 94 -20.89 36.34 -26.50
CA PHE A 94 -21.87 35.28 -26.27
C PHE A 94 -21.65 34.59 -24.93
N GLN A 95 -22.73 34.45 -24.15
CA GLN A 95 -22.80 33.70 -22.90
C GLN A 95 -23.79 32.54 -23.03
N TYR A 96 -23.51 31.44 -22.31
CA TYR A 96 -24.54 30.56 -21.75
C TYR A 96 -24.42 30.64 -20.21
N GLY A 97 -25.49 30.56 -19.42
CA GLY A 97 -26.89 30.40 -19.79
C GLY A 97 -27.69 29.89 -18.59
N SER A 98 -28.04 30.80 -17.66
CA SER A 98 -28.75 30.46 -16.42
C SER A 98 -30.27 30.35 -16.62
N TYR A 99 -30.98 29.69 -15.71
CA TYR A 99 -32.44 29.52 -15.75
C TYR A 99 -33.18 30.25 -14.61
N HIS A 100 -34.41 30.65 -14.94
CA HIS A 100 -35.30 31.52 -14.15
C HIS A 100 -36.08 30.75 -13.04
N HIS A 101 -36.88 31.34 -12.13
CA HIS A 101 -37.01 32.66 -11.44
C HIS A 101 -38.52 32.92 -11.18
N LEU A 102 -38.95 33.00 -9.91
CA LEU A 102 -40.23 33.52 -9.37
C LEU A 102 -40.16 33.34 -7.83
N GLN A 103 -40.74 34.17 -6.93
CA GLN A 103 -41.56 35.39 -7.03
C GLN A 103 -41.29 36.33 -5.82
N ARG A 104 -41.78 37.58 -5.83
CA ARG A 104 -41.57 38.62 -4.80
C ARG A 104 -42.58 38.58 -3.63
N LEU A 105 -42.12 39.05 -2.46
CA LEU A 105 -42.64 40.16 -1.63
C LEU A 105 -41.43 40.64 -0.80
N GLU A 106 -40.95 41.89 -0.84
CA GLU A 106 -41.49 43.14 -0.27
C GLU A 106 -41.76 43.04 1.25
N SER A 107 -41.28 43.95 2.12
CA SER A 107 -40.78 45.33 1.91
C SER A 107 -39.72 45.76 2.96
N GLY A 108 -39.18 46.98 2.84
CA GLY A 108 -38.48 47.68 3.95
C GLY A 108 -37.09 48.26 3.63
N ARG A 109 -36.98 49.60 3.57
CA ARG A 109 -35.71 50.34 3.74
C ARG A 109 -35.54 50.72 5.21
N LEU A 110 -34.30 50.87 5.67
CA LEU A 110 -33.84 52.06 6.42
C LEU A 110 -32.31 52.16 6.41
N GLN A 111 -31.78 53.34 6.73
CA GLN A 111 -30.35 53.69 6.73
C GLN A 111 -29.80 53.81 8.19
N PRO A 112 -28.48 53.89 8.40
CA PRO A 112 -27.87 53.81 9.74
C PRO A 112 -27.95 55.15 10.50
N PRO A 113 -27.41 55.19 11.73
CA PRO A 113 -26.42 56.23 12.01
C PRO A 113 -25.11 55.72 12.63
N ASP A 114 -24.10 56.58 12.48
CA ASP A 114 -22.69 56.49 12.83
C ASP A 114 -22.33 56.48 14.33
N VAL A 115 -21.06 56.12 14.62
CA VAL A 115 -20.10 56.77 15.57
C VAL A 115 -20.60 57.06 17.00
N GLN A 116 -19.95 56.58 18.08
CA GLN A 116 -18.70 57.20 18.60
C GLN A 116 -17.91 56.33 19.62
N SER A 117 -16.75 56.84 20.05
CA SER A 117 -15.77 56.24 20.96
C SER A 117 -16.07 56.42 22.45
N GLY A 118 -15.61 55.48 23.30
CA GLY A 118 -15.54 55.69 24.75
C GLY A 118 -14.73 54.63 25.52
N ILE A 119 -13.72 55.06 26.28
CA ILE A 119 -13.01 54.26 27.30
C ILE A 119 -13.31 54.88 28.68
N PRO A 120 -13.67 54.07 29.68
CA PRO A 120 -13.17 54.31 31.03
C PRO A 120 -12.66 53.02 31.72
N SER A 121 -12.01 53.18 32.89
CA SER A 121 -11.25 52.12 33.57
C SER A 121 -11.46 52.08 35.08
N ARG A 122 -11.29 50.89 35.71
CA ARG A 122 -11.29 50.60 37.17
C ARG A 122 -12.67 50.78 37.86
N HIS A 123 -13.11 49.92 38.79
CA HIS A 123 -12.50 49.70 40.11
C HIS A 123 -12.88 48.33 40.76
N SER A 124 -12.45 48.11 42.02
CA SER A 124 -12.57 46.88 42.83
C SER A 124 -13.93 46.73 43.55
N CYS A 125 -14.23 45.51 44.05
CA CYS A 125 -14.93 45.25 45.32
C CYS A 125 -14.85 43.75 45.71
N ASP A 126 -15.23 43.43 46.96
CA ASP A 126 -14.69 42.30 47.73
C ASP A 126 -15.63 41.10 48.01
N TYR A 127 -15.05 40.10 48.70
CA TYR A 127 -15.59 38.91 49.39
C TYR A 127 -17.03 38.97 49.95
N PRO A 128 -17.64 37.78 50.14
CA PRO A 128 -17.72 37.27 51.53
C PRO A 128 -17.21 35.82 51.73
N SER A 129 -17.07 35.41 53.00
CA SER A 129 -16.38 34.21 53.46
C SER A 129 -17.27 33.26 54.29
N HIS A 130 -16.89 31.98 54.40
CA HIS A 130 -17.32 31.10 55.51
C HIS A 130 -16.16 30.24 56.06
N HIS A 131 -16.09 30.13 57.39
CA HIS A 131 -15.25 29.15 58.12
C HIS A 131 -15.92 27.75 58.09
N ARG A 132 -15.38 26.62 58.61
CA ARG A 132 -14.47 26.28 59.74
C ARG A 132 -14.03 24.80 59.48
N HIS A 133 -12.93 24.20 59.95
CA HIS A 133 -12.37 24.05 61.31
C HIS A 133 -10.86 23.64 61.27
N GLN A 134 -10.26 23.28 62.41
CA GLN A 134 -8.81 23.16 62.64
C GLN A 134 -8.28 21.70 62.70
N GLY A 135 -6.96 21.51 62.60
CA GLY A 135 -6.23 20.28 62.97
C GLY A 135 -4.70 20.42 62.86
N SER A 136 -4.01 20.58 64.00
CA SER A 136 -2.53 20.59 64.15
C SER A 136 -1.90 19.22 63.83
N SER A 137 -0.73 19.05 63.20
CA SER A 137 0.61 19.69 63.28
C SER A 137 1.46 19.29 64.50
N LEU A 138 2.58 18.58 64.26
CA LEU A 138 3.70 18.38 65.20
C LEU A 138 4.98 18.02 64.39
N SER A 139 6.18 18.22 64.97
CA SER A 139 7.44 18.24 64.20
C SER A 139 8.71 17.99 65.04
N GLY A 140 9.76 17.47 64.38
CA GLY A 140 11.18 17.63 64.77
C GLY A 140 11.84 16.48 65.56
N GLY A 141 13.16 16.30 65.37
CA GLY A 141 14.00 15.44 66.23
C GLY A 141 15.16 14.70 65.55
N ASP A 142 16.24 15.39 65.16
CA ASP A 142 17.53 14.76 64.75
C ASP A 142 18.42 14.44 65.96
N PHE A 143 19.21 13.35 65.94
CA PHE A 143 20.52 13.25 66.62
C PHE A 143 21.41 12.07 66.13
N ILE A 144 22.49 12.41 65.41
CA ILE A 144 23.91 12.02 65.58
C ILE A 144 24.24 10.74 66.42
N ALA A 145 25.18 9.83 66.08
CA ALA A 145 25.91 9.45 64.85
C ALA A 145 26.91 8.30 65.18
N LYS A 146 27.30 7.46 64.19
CA LYS A 146 28.69 7.01 63.89
C LYS A 146 28.72 5.98 62.73
N ALA A 147 29.92 5.66 62.24
CA ALA A 147 30.16 4.90 61.00
C ALA A 147 30.49 3.41 61.25
N ASP A 148 30.27 2.57 60.23
CA ASP A 148 31.37 1.94 59.47
C ASP A 148 30.86 1.39 58.13
N SER A 149 31.76 0.88 57.28
CA SER A 149 31.55 0.56 55.87
C SER A 149 30.99 -0.84 55.58
N LEU A 150 30.14 -1.00 54.54
CA LEU A 150 30.36 -1.91 53.39
C LEU A 150 29.22 -1.85 52.33
N ASP A 151 29.54 -2.34 51.14
CA ASP A 151 28.70 -2.76 49.99
C ASP A 151 27.52 -1.91 49.50
N ALA A 152 27.68 -1.37 48.28
CA ALA A 152 26.62 -0.72 47.53
C ALA A 152 25.77 -1.72 46.72
N SER A 153 24.63 -2.14 47.27
CA SER A 153 23.59 -2.86 46.52
C SER A 153 22.54 -1.91 45.96
N SER A 154 22.43 -1.83 44.62
CA SER A 154 21.36 -1.05 43.96
C SER A 154 20.00 -1.74 44.09
N PRO A 155 18.88 -1.01 44.28
CA PRO A 155 17.57 -1.61 44.51
C PRO A 155 17.04 -2.30 43.24
N ILE A 156 16.58 -3.55 43.40
CA ILE A 156 15.94 -4.32 42.34
C ILE A 156 14.53 -3.77 42.11
N TYR A 157 14.29 -3.17 40.94
CA TYR A 157 12.94 -2.88 40.48
C TYR A 157 12.27 -4.16 39.94
N PRO A 158 10.99 -4.43 40.25
CA PRO A 158 10.25 -5.55 39.68
C PRO A 158 9.97 -5.35 38.18
N PRO A 159 9.76 -6.44 37.41
CA PRO A 159 9.48 -6.35 35.98
C PRO A 159 8.15 -5.64 35.72
N VAL A 160 8.13 -4.75 34.72
CA VAL A 160 7.05 -3.76 34.54
C VAL A 160 5.80 -4.35 33.85
N TYR A 161 5.92 -5.43 33.06
CA TYR A 161 4.80 -6.01 32.29
C TYR A 161 4.81 -7.55 32.24
N PRO A 162 3.63 -8.22 32.25
CA PRO A 162 3.48 -9.65 31.97
C PRO A 162 3.30 -9.93 30.45
N PRO A 163 3.42 -11.20 30.00
CA PRO A 163 3.25 -11.56 28.58
C PRO A 163 1.82 -11.35 28.04
N ILE A 164 1.72 -10.98 26.76
CA ILE A 164 0.47 -10.73 26.01
C ILE A 164 -0.44 -11.98 25.98
N ASP A 165 0.15 -13.18 25.92
CA ASP A 165 -0.58 -14.46 25.85
C ASP A 165 -1.58 -14.63 27.03
N ASN A 166 -1.19 -14.17 28.23
CA ASN A 166 -2.04 -14.22 29.43
C ASN A 166 -3.25 -13.26 29.37
N GLN A 167 -3.23 -12.24 28.51
CA GLN A 167 -4.35 -11.31 28.35
C GLN A 167 -5.32 -11.77 27.25
N LEU A 168 -4.79 -12.30 26.13
CA LEU A 168 -5.62 -12.86 25.05
C LEU A 168 -6.41 -14.10 25.52
N ALA A 169 -5.84 -14.92 26.42
CA ALA A 169 -6.53 -16.07 27.02
C ALA A 169 -7.83 -15.72 27.77
N ASN A 170 -8.02 -14.45 28.17
CA ASN A 170 -9.23 -14.01 28.88
C ASN A 170 -10.36 -13.53 27.95
N MET A 171 -10.17 -13.53 26.62
CA MET A 171 -11.21 -13.12 25.64
C MET A 171 -12.12 -14.27 25.19
N HIS A 172 -12.54 -15.14 26.11
CA HIS A 172 -13.60 -16.11 25.85
C HIS A 172 -14.96 -15.42 25.77
N LEU A 173 -15.48 -15.25 24.55
CA LEU A 173 -16.91 -15.05 24.32
C LEU A 173 -17.61 -16.40 24.48
N VAL A 174 -18.77 -16.40 25.13
CA VAL A 174 -19.57 -17.63 25.33
C VAL A 174 -20.28 -17.97 24.02
N ASP A 175 -19.95 -19.13 23.45
CA ASP A 175 -20.70 -19.71 22.34
C ASP A 175 -21.99 -20.37 22.85
N ASP A 176 -23.14 -19.90 22.37
CA ASP A 176 -24.42 -20.59 22.56
C ASP A 176 -24.42 -21.90 21.75
N GLN A 177 -24.75 -23.01 22.41
CA GLN A 177 -24.69 -24.33 21.78
C GLN A 177 -25.77 -24.53 20.72
N ASN A 178 -25.36 -24.82 19.48
CA ASN A 178 -26.13 -25.72 18.62
C ASN A 178 -25.20 -26.49 17.67
N GLN A 179 -25.27 -27.81 17.73
CA GLN A 179 -24.35 -28.70 17.02
C GLN A 179 -24.77 -28.91 15.56
N SER A 180 -23.79 -28.95 14.66
CA SER A 180 -23.85 -29.80 13.47
C SER A 180 -22.50 -30.49 13.29
N SER A 181 -22.50 -31.77 12.93
CA SER A 181 -21.35 -32.65 13.07
C SER A 181 -20.48 -32.72 11.81
N VAL A 182 -19.17 -32.76 12.01
CA VAL A 182 -18.16 -33.05 10.98
C VAL A 182 -17.62 -34.47 11.19
N PRO A 183 -17.40 -35.30 10.14
CA PRO A 183 -16.93 -36.67 10.30
C PRO A 183 -15.51 -36.78 10.86
N ALA A 184 -15.24 -37.85 11.61
CA ALA A 184 -13.91 -38.16 12.15
C ALA A 184 -12.92 -38.62 11.07
N SER A 185 -11.64 -38.31 11.27
CA SER A 185 -10.54 -38.84 10.46
C SER A 185 -10.12 -40.25 10.93
N PRO A 186 -9.62 -41.13 10.04
CA PRO A 186 -9.11 -42.44 10.42
C PRO A 186 -7.76 -42.34 11.18
N PRO A 187 -7.41 -43.33 12.02
CA PRO A 187 -6.17 -43.31 12.81
C PRO A 187 -4.95 -43.80 12.03
N ASP A 188 -3.78 -43.21 12.33
CA ASP A 188 -2.47 -43.70 11.88
C ASP A 188 -2.04 -44.97 12.63
N PRO A 189 -1.36 -45.92 11.96
CA PRO A 189 -0.75 -47.09 12.61
C PRO A 189 0.58 -46.73 13.31
N ALA A 190 0.87 -47.42 14.41
CA ALA A 190 1.99 -47.10 15.31
C ALA A 190 3.38 -47.47 14.76
N SER A 191 4.40 -46.88 15.38
CA SER A 191 5.83 -47.03 15.05
C SER A 191 6.43 -48.39 15.40
N SER A 192 7.45 -48.78 14.63
CA SER A 192 8.51 -49.69 15.09
C SER A 192 9.85 -49.29 14.45
N SER A 193 10.97 -49.56 15.13
CA SER A 193 12.28 -49.01 14.81
C SER A 193 13.35 -50.10 14.65
N ALA A 194 14.04 -50.11 13.49
CA ALA A 194 15.32 -50.80 13.32
C ALA A 194 16.09 -50.30 12.07
N SER A 195 17.32 -49.83 12.29
CA SER A 195 18.41 -49.79 11.31
C SER A 195 19.22 -51.12 11.43
N PRO A 196 20.23 -51.48 10.60
CA PRO A 196 21.01 -50.62 9.69
C PRO A 196 21.47 -51.30 8.36
N SER A 197 22.56 -50.76 7.77
CA SER A 197 23.45 -51.32 6.72
C SER A 197 23.12 -51.01 5.25
N SER A 198 24.09 -51.28 4.36
CA SER A 198 24.19 -50.67 3.01
C SER A 198 24.82 -51.65 1.97
N PRO A 199 25.36 -51.20 0.82
CA PRO A 199 24.92 -51.53 -0.55
C PRO A 199 25.79 -52.68 -1.19
N PRO A 200 25.90 -52.95 -2.54
CA PRO A 200 25.41 -52.20 -3.72
C PRO A 200 25.04 -52.99 -5.02
N GLN A 201 24.80 -52.23 -6.11
CA GLN A 201 25.10 -52.51 -7.54
C GLN A 201 24.19 -53.34 -8.50
N LYS A 202 23.91 -52.68 -9.65
CA LYS A 202 23.99 -53.15 -11.08
C LYS A 202 22.80 -53.82 -11.85
N TYR A 203 22.39 -53.10 -12.91
CA TYR A 203 22.20 -53.49 -14.34
C TYR A 203 21.07 -54.41 -14.87
N HIS A 204 20.38 -53.85 -15.88
CA HIS A 204 19.98 -54.39 -17.21
C HIS A 204 18.92 -55.51 -17.42
N SER A 205 17.88 -55.11 -18.18
CA SER A 205 17.27 -55.78 -19.37
C SER A 205 16.56 -57.15 -19.27
N GLY A 206 15.41 -57.29 -19.94
CA GLY A 206 14.82 -58.59 -20.32
C GLY A 206 13.37 -58.51 -20.86
N PRO A 207 12.90 -59.35 -21.82
CA PRO A 207 11.68 -59.05 -22.60
C PRO A 207 10.52 -60.10 -22.58
N LEU A 208 9.47 -59.80 -23.35
CA LEU A 208 8.16 -60.47 -23.54
C LEU A 208 8.19 -61.88 -24.17
N PRO A 209 7.12 -62.69 -23.99
CA PRO A 209 6.13 -62.95 -25.09
C PRO A 209 4.64 -62.81 -24.64
N ARG A 210 3.61 -62.46 -25.45
CA ARG A 210 3.01 -63.01 -26.72
C ARG A 210 2.31 -64.38 -26.54
N THR A 211 1.07 -64.71 -26.98
CA THR A 211 -0.04 -64.12 -27.82
C THR A 211 -1.42 -64.64 -27.28
N ASN A 212 -2.65 -64.63 -27.86
CA ASN A 212 -3.34 -64.19 -29.11
C ASN A 212 -4.88 -64.10 -28.84
N LYS A 213 -5.74 -63.26 -29.45
CA LYS A 213 -6.56 -63.38 -30.71
C LYS A 213 -7.36 -62.05 -30.84
N HIS A 214 -7.51 -61.32 -31.96
CA HIS A 214 -8.16 -61.60 -33.28
C HIS A 214 -9.69 -61.83 -33.19
N SER A 215 -10.59 -61.19 -33.97
CA SER A 215 -10.52 -60.28 -35.16
C SER A 215 -11.21 -58.91 -34.88
N GLY A 216 -11.20 -57.82 -35.67
CA GLY A 216 -11.04 -57.55 -37.12
C GLY A 216 -12.41 -57.10 -37.70
N SER A 217 -12.61 -56.03 -38.50
CA SER A 217 -11.75 -55.08 -39.26
C SER A 217 -12.45 -53.68 -39.31
N GLY A 218 -11.93 -52.57 -39.86
CA GLY A 218 -10.63 -52.18 -40.45
C GLY A 218 -10.52 -50.63 -40.41
N ALA A 219 -9.33 -50.05 -40.20
CA ALA A 219 -8.37 -49.60 -41.24
C ALA A 219 -8.81 -48.32 -42.00
N THR A 220 -8.00 -47.24 -42.14
CA THR A 220 -6.68 -46.87 -41.57
C THR A 220 -6.41 -45.35 -41.75
N TYR A 221 -5.36 -44.83 -41.10
CA TYR A 221 -4.63 -43.54 -41.25
C TYR A 221 -4.88 -42.64 -42.50
N GLY A 222 -4.71 -41.31 -42.45
CA GLY A 222 -4.33 -40.42 -41.33
C GLY A 222 -3.47 -39.20 -41.74
N GLN A 223 -3.28 -38.25 -40.80
CA GLN A 223 -2.31 -37.13 -40.78
C GLN A 223 -2.32 -35.98 -41.84
N ARG A 224 -2.28 -34.75 -41.27
CA ARG A 224 -1.35 -33.61 -41.57
C ARG A 224 -1.68 -32.49 -42.59
N ILE A 225 -1.26 -31.29 -42.15
CA ILE A 225 -0.75 -30.10 -42.87
C ILE A 225 -1.77 -29.10 -43.49
N CYS A 226 -1.78 -27.91 -42.87
CA CYS A 226 -1.77 -26.51 -43.35
C CYS A 226 -2.38 -26.07 -44.71
N SER A 227 -2.76 -24.77 -44.72
CA SER A 227 -2.48 -23.76 -45.78
C SER A 227 -3.64 -23.13 -46.59
N PHE A 228 -3.59 -21.79 -46.62
CA PHE A 228 -3.90 -20.85 -47.72
C PHE A 228 -5.32 -20.72 -48.35
N SER A 229 -5.92 -19.54 -48.09
CA SER A 229 -6.59 -18.60 -49.01
C SER A 229 -7.26 -19.04 -50.34
N GLY A 230 -8.52 -18.62 -50.50
CA GLY A 230 -8.93 -17.70 -51.57
C GLY A 230 -9.65 -18.27 -52.82
N TRP A 231 -10.85 -17.75 -53.11
CA TRP A 231 -11.12 -16.94 -54.32
C TRP A 231 -12.56 -16.37 -54.36
N GLU A 232 -12.82 -15.50 -55.34
CA GLU A 232 -14.03 -14.69 -55.50
C GLU A 232 -15.07 -15.36 -56.42
N THR A 233 -16.32 -14.87 -56.38
CA THR A 233 -17.06 -14.50 -57.60
C THR A 233 -18.28 -13.63 -57.27
N SER A 234 -18.73 -12.82 -58.22
CA SER A 234 -19.94 -11.98 -58.13
C SER A 234 -20.61 -11.89 -59.49
N PRO A 235 -21.90 -11.52 -59.55
CA PRO A 235 -22.46 -10.83 -60.72
C PRO A 235 -22.97 -9.41 -60.38
N THR A 236 -22.75 -8.49 -61.31
CA THR A 236 -23.07 -7.05 -61.23
C THR A 236 -24.45 -6.67 -61.78
N VAL A 237 -24.76 -5.35 -61.71
CA VAL A 237 -25.72 -4.51 -62.49
C VAL A 237 -26.78 -3.88 -61.57
N LYS A 238 -27.04 -2.55 -61.52
CA LYS A 238 -26.90 -1.46 -62.52
C LYS A 238 -26.48 -0.12 -61.88
N VAL A 239 -26.27 0.94 -62.68
CA VAL A 239 -25.83 2.30 -62.23
C VAL A 239 -26.69 3.39 -62.86
N GLU A 240 -26.97 4.49 -62.13
CA GLU A 240 -27.37 5.79 -62.70
C GLU A 240 -27.01 6.99 -61.76
N ARG A 241 -27.02 8.21 -62.29
CA ARG A 241 -26.59 9.52 -61.70
C ARG A 241 -27.41 10.65 -62.39
N PRO A 242 -27.62 11.88 -61.84
CA PRO A 242 -26.57 12.75 -61.27
C PRO A 242 -26.98 13.69 -60.10
N SER A 243 -26.14 14.69 -59.83
CA SER A 243 -26.13 15.72 -58.75
C SER A 243 -26.91 17.02 -59.14
N PRO A 244 -26.87 18.20 -58.44
CA PRO A 244 -26.06 18.63 -57.28
C PRO A 244 -26.71 19.62 -56.24
N ILE A 245 -25.87 20.13 -55.30
CA ILE A 245 -26.02 21.33 -54.41
C ILE A 245 -27.15 21.35 -53.36
N ALA A 246 -26.76 21.36 -52.06
CA ALA A 246 -27.14 22.38 -51.03
C ALA A 246 -26.83 21.90 -49.59
N SER A 247 -26.34 22.81 -48.72
CA SER A 247 -26.39 22.64 -47.25
C SER A 247 -27.72 23.22 -46.73
N PRO A 248 -28.36 22.69 -45.66
CA PRO A 248 -27.97 23.14 -44.31
C PRO A 248 -28.27 22.18 -43.12
N VAL A 249 -27.78 22.57 -41.93
CA VAL A 249 -28.34 22.35 -40.56
C VAL A 249 -28.72 20.92 -40.11
N ALA A 250 -28.11 20.50 -38.99
CA ALA A 250 -28.41 19.24 -38.31
C ALA A 250 -29.69 19.31 -37.41
N PRO A 251 -30.62 18.35 -37.53
CA PRO A 251 -31.65 18.10 -36.51
C PRO A 251 -31.11 17.22 -35.38
N ARG A 252 -31.54 17.49 -34.14
CA ARG A 252 -31.17 16.69 -32.95
C ARG A 252 -31.63 15.23 -33.10
N PRO A 253 -30.82 14.22 -32.75
CA PRO A 253 -31.32 12.85 -32.62
C PRO A 253 -32.36 12.78 -31.50
N LYS A 254 -33.59 12.39 -31.83
CA LYS A 254 -34.63 12.08 -30.86
C LYS A 254 -34.29 10.75 -30.18
N PHE A 255 -34.49 10.65 -28.86
CA PHE A 255 -34.39 9.38 -28.15
C PHE A 255 -35.39 8.36 -28.72
N PRO A 256 -34.94 7.18 -29.20
CA PRO A 256 -35.86 6.13 -29.62
C PRO A 256 -36.41 5.39 -28.39
N TYR A 257 -37.54 5.88 -27.86
CA TYR A 257 -38.44 5.01 -27.10
C TYR A 257 -39.13 4.05 -28.08
N GLY A 258 -38.38 3.05 -28.55
CA GLY A 258 -38.83 1.96 -29.41
C GLY A 258 -38.37 0.64 -28.80
N GLY A 259 -39.32 -0.22 -28.45
CA GLY A 259 -39.04 -1.44 -27.68
C GLY A 259 -38.31 -2.51 -28.48
N THR A 260 -36.98 -2.53 -28.45
CA THR A 260 -36.21 -3.75 -28.70
C THR A 260 -36.54 -4.75 -27.59
N GLY A 261 -37.26 -5.82 -27.92
CA GLY A 261 -37.68 -6.83 -26.95
C GLY A 261 -36.48 -7.52 -26.29
N MET A 262 -36.20 -7.19 -25.03
CA MET A 262 -35.24 -7.94 -24.21
C MET A 262 -35.82 -9.32 -23.91
N GLN A 263 -35.35 -10.32 -24.65
CA GLN A 263 -35.78 -11.70 -24.52
C GLN A 263 -35.41 -12.27 -23.15
N LEU A 264 -36.22 -13.21 -22.64
CA LEU A 264 -35.85 -14.02 -21.48
C LEU A 264 -34.69 -14.94 -21.91
N VAL A 265 -33.56 -14.86 -21.21
CA VAL A 265 -32.39 -15.67 -21.55
C VAL A 265 -32.47 -17.00 -20.83
N GLU A 266 -32.80 -18.06 -21.55
CA GLU A 266 -32.68 -19.44 -21.06
C GLU A 266 -31.20 -19.82 -20.94
N VAL A 267 -30.60 -19.53 -19.78
CA VAL A 267 -29.34 -20.15 -19.36
C VAL A 267 -29.64 -21.62 -19.05
N SER A 268 -29.54 -22.48 -20.05
CA SER A 268 -29.86 -23.91 -19.92
C SER A 268 -28.95 -24.58 -18.90
N SER A 269 -29.53 -25.09 -17.80
CA SER A 269 -28.82 -25.89 -16.81
C SER A 269 -28.57 -27.32 -17.32
N SER A 270 -27.73 -27.44 -18.36
CA SER A 270 -27.20 -28.72 -18.82
C SER A 270 -26.51 -29.42 -17.64
N LYS A 271 -26.77 -30.72 -17.44
CA LYS A 271 -26.18 -31.51 -16.34
C LYS A 271 -24.68 -31.80 -16.48
N THR A 272 -24.03 -31.21 -17.46
CA THR A 272 -22.58 -31.21 -17.68
C THR A 272 -21.89 -30.30 -16.66
N SER A 273 -20.74 -30.74 -16.14
CA SER A 273 -19.91 -29.93 -15.26
C SER A 273 -19.32 -28.75 -16.03
N LEU A 274 -19.70 -27.52 -15.67
CA LEU A 274 -19.16 -26.30 -16.25
C LEU A 274 -17.63 -26.25 -16.15
N ARG A 275 -16.97 -25.78 -17.22
CA ARG A 275 -15.51 -25.70 -17.29
C ARG A 275 -14.99 -24.56 -16.43
N VAL A 276 -13.98 -24.86 -15.61
CA VAL A 276 -13.22 -23.84 -14.89
C VAL A 276 -12.28 -23.12 -15.87
N LEU A 277 -12.38 -21.80 -15.93
CA LEU A 277 -11.63 -20.90 -16.81
C LEU A 277 -10.98 -19.78 -15.99
N LEU A 278 -9.82 -19.29 -16.45
CA LEU A 278 -9.14 -18.14 -15.84
C LEU A 278 -9.71 -16.84 -16.41
N LEU A 279 -10.47 -16.10 -15.61
CA LEU A 279 -10.76 -14.69 -15.86
C LEU A 279 -9.60 -13.84 -15.34
N HIS A 280 -8.79 -13.31 -16.25
CA HIS A 280 -7.75 -12.32 -15.96
C HIS A 280 -7.92 -11.11 -16.87
N GLY A 281 -8.24 -9.96 -16.27
CA GLY A 281 -8.69 -8.77 -17.01
C GLY A 281 -9.72 -7.99 -16.19
N ASP A 282 -10.65 -7.32 -16.86
CA ASP A 282 -11.75 -6.58 -16.22
C ASP A 282 -13.12 -7.13 -16.65
N LEU A 283 -14.07 -7.25 -15.72
CA LEU A 283 -15.49 -7.44 -16.05
C LEU A 283 -16.19 -6.08 -16.05
N ASP A 284 -16.86 -5.74 -17.16
CA ASP A 284 -17.86 -4.66 -17.20
C ASP A 284 -19.23 -5.27 -16.89
N ILE A 285 -19.86 -4.81 -15.80
CA ILE A 285 -21.09 -5.35 -15.26
C ILE A 285 -22.10 -4.22 -15.03
N TRP A 286 -23.30 -4.37 -15.58
CA TRP A 286 -24.45 -3.54 -15.26
C TRP A 286 -25.52 -4.35 -14.54
N VAL A 287 -25.99 -3.85 -13.39
CA VAL A 287 -27.19 -4.34 -12.71
C VAL A 287 -28.28 -3.28 -12.86
N TYR A 288 -29.29 -3.57 -13.69
CA TYR A 288 -30.30 -2.59 -14.08
C TYR A 288 -31.45 -2.54 -13.08
N GLU A 289 -32.19 -3.64 -12.95
CA GLU A 289 -33.41 -3.73 -12.14
C GLU A 289 -33.69 -5.20 -11.75
N ALA A 290 -34.50 -5.45 -10.72
CA ALA A 290 -35.20 -6.71 -10.54
C ALA A 290 -36.71 -6.49 -10.49
N LYS A 291 -37.49 -7.53 -10.77
CA LYS A 291 -38.96 -7.50 -10.79
C LYS A 291 -39.54 -8.66 -10.02
N ASN A 292 -40.72 -8.44 -9.42
CA ASN A 292 -41.52 -9.42 -8.68
C ASN A 292 -40.76 -10.16 -7.55
N LEU A 293 -39.86 -9.49 -6.83
CA LEU A 293 -39.16 -10.10 -5.69
C LEU A 293 -40.14 -10.53 -4.58
N PRO A 294 -39.88 -11.61 -3.82
CA PRO A 294 -40.67 -11.94 -2.63
C PRO A 294 -40.51 -10.87 -1.54
N ASN A 295 -41.55 -10.65 -0.75
CA ASN A 295 -41.51 -9.78 0.42
C ASN A 295 -41.08 -10.60 1.65
N MET A 296 -39.86 -10.34 2.15
CA MET A 296 -39.27 -11.10 3.26
C MET A 296 -39.62 -10.52 4.64
N ASP A 297 -39.78 -9.20 4.77
CA ASP A 297 -40.20 -8.50 6.00
C ASP A 297 -41.46 -9.10 6.66
N MET A 298 -42.41 -9.57 5.83
CA MET A 298 -43.63 -10.25 6.27
C MET A 298 -43.37 -11.53 7.08
N PHE A 299 -42.21 -12.16 6.92
CA PHE A 299 -41.79 -13.34 7.69
C PHE A 299 -41.38 -12.96 9.12
N HIS A 300 -40.66 -11.85 9.28
CA HIS A 300 -40.25 -11.36 10.61
C HIS A 300 -41.43 -10.93 11.48
N LYS A 301 -42.49 -10.34 10.89
CA LYS A 301 -43.74 -10.06 11.63
C LYS A 301 -44.33 -11.31 12.28
N ARG A 302 -44.47 -12.42 11.53
CA ARG A 302 -45.03 -13.67 12.07
C ARG A 302 -44.25 -14.24 13.26
N ILE A 303 -42.94 -14.01 13.33
CA ILE A 303 -42.10 -14.43 14.46
C ILE A 303 -42.29 -13.49 15.65
N GLY A 304 -42.29 -12.17 15.44
CA GLY A 304 -42.58 -11.19 16.49
C GLY A 304 -43.98 -11.35 17.10
N ASP A 305 -44.99 -11.55 16.26
CA ASP A 305 -46.37 -11.82 16.66
C ASP A 305 -46.53 -13.15 17.43
N MET A 306 -45.56 -14.07 17.30
CA MET A 306 -45.53 -15.34 18.05
C MET A 306 -44.85 -15.18 19.42
N PHE A 307 -43.80 -14.35 19.54
CA PHE A 307 -43.22 -13.98 20.84
C PHE A 307 -44.18 -13.13 21.69
N ASN A 308 -45.00 -12.29 21.06
CA ASN A 308 -46.04 -11.47 21.72
C ASN A 308 -47.25 -12.29 22.26
N ARG A 309 -47.17 -13.63 22.30
CA ARG A 309 -48.22 -14.52 22.87
C ARG A 309 -47.93 -15.04 24.28
N LEU A 310 -46.87 -14.55 24.94
CA LEU A 310 -46.70 -14.75 26.38
C LEU A 310 -47.71 -13.89 27.17
N PRO A 311 -48.42 -14.44 28.18
CA PRO A 311 -49.46 -13.72 28.89
C PRO A 311 -48.86 -12.76 29.94
N GLY A 312 -48.68 -11.48 29.57
CA GLY A 312 -48.16 -10.46 30.49
C GLY A 312 -48.25 -9.02 29.98
N ASN A 313 -49.35 -8.33 30.29
CA ASN A 313 -49.54 -6.87 30.36
C ASN A 313 -48.56 -5.95 29.59
N MET A 314 -48.99 -5.42 28.44
CA MET A 314 -49.59 -4.06 28.36
C MET A 314 -50.01 -3.71 26.93
N SER A 315 -51.19 -3.10 26.79
CA SER A 315 -51.64 -2.47 25.54
C SER A 315 -52.08 -1.04 25.82
N SER A 316 -51.58 -0.09 25.03
CA SER A 316 -52.41 0.80 24.19
C SER A 316 -51.61 1.96 23.59
N LYS A 317 -52.13 2.55 22.51
CA LYS A 317 -51.72 3.85 21.92
C LYS A 317 -50.27 3.94 21.39
N ILE A 318 -50.07 3.50 20.17
CA ILE A 318 -49.95 4.40 19.00
C ILE A 318 -50.66 3.72 17.84
N GLU A 319 -51.85 4.21 17.51
CA GLU A 319 -52.59 3.84 16.31
C GLU A 319 -52.95 5.15 15.60
N GLY A 320 -52.62 5.25 14.30
CA GLY A 320 -52.87 6.45 13.50
C GLY A 320 -51.66 7.35 13.24
N GLN A 321 -50.67 6.85 12.47
CA GLN A 321 -50.14 7.56 11.30
C GLN A 321 -49.23 6.69 10.43
N ILE A 322 -49.19 6.99 9.12
CA ILE A 322 -48.37 6.36 8.07
C ILE A 322 -48.68 4.87 7.79
N ASN A 323 -49.57 4.66 6.82
CA ASN A 323 -49.82 3.35 6.22
C ASN A 323 -48.69 2.99 5.21
N ARG A 324 -47.47 2.76 5.71
CA ARG A 324 -46.33 2.31 4.87
C ARG A 324 -46.41 0.81 4.64
N LYS A 325 -46.53 0.41 3.38
CA LYS A 325 -46.43 -0.98 2.94
C LYS A 325 -44.98 -1.46 3.13
N ILE A 326 -44.69 -2.05 4.28
CA ILE A 326 -43.36 -2.63 4.55
C ILE A 326 -43.15 -3.82 3.62
N THR A 327 -42.08 -3.75 2.84
CA THR A 327 -41.62 -4.77 1.89
C THR A 327 -40.09 -4.73 1.88
N SER A 328 -39.47 -5.77 1.33
CA SER A 328 -38.04 -5.96 1.22
C SER A 328 -37.19 -4.71 0.89
N ASP A 329 -35.98 -4.71 1.43
CA ASP A 329 -34.88 -3.75 1.20
C ASP A 329 -33.78 -4.40 0.33
N PRO A 330 -34.04 -4.72 -0.96
CA PRO A 330 -33.15 -5.56 -1.76
C PRO A 330 -31.84 -4.89 -2.22
N TYR A 331 -30.82 -5.73 -2.38
CA TYR A 331 -29.57 -5.45 -3.09
C TYR A 331 -29.03 -6.71 -3.79
N VAL A 332 -28.05 -6.54 -4.66
CA VAL A 332 -27.35 -7.64 -5.36
C VAL A 332 -25.89 -7.66 -4.91
N SER A 333 -25.35 -8.84 -4.61
CA SER A 333 -23.93 -9.07 -4.36
C SER A 333 -23.34 -9.87 -5.52
N ILE A 334 -22.37 -9.30 -6.22
CA ILE A 334 -21.63 -9.96 -7.31
C ILE A 334 -20.50 -10.76 -6.68
N THR A 335 -20.44 -12.07 -6.93
CA THR A 335 -19.42 -12.97 -6.36
C THR A 335 -18.83 -13.92 -7.39
N ILE A 336 -17.56 -14.27 -7.20
CA ILE A 336 -16.82 -15.27 -7.97
C ILE A 336 -15.98 -16.08 -6.97
N THR A 337 -15.98 -17.42 -7.06
CA THR A 337 -15.21 -18.29 -6.14
C THR A 337 -15.26 -17.87 -4.65
N GLY A 338 -16.47 -17.58 -4.13
CA GLY A 338 -16.69 -17.07 -2.76
C GLY A 338 -16.39 -15.58 -2.56
N ALA A 339 -15.37 -15.03 -3.23
CA ALA A 339 -15.00 -13.62 -3.17
C ALA A 339 -16.13 -12.70 -3.68
N THR A 340 -16.32 -11.55 -3.02
CA THR A 340 -17.25 -10.50 -3.48
C THR A 340 -16.50 -9.51 -4.37
N LEU A 341 -16.93 -9.34 -5.62
CA LEU A 341 -16.39 -8.34 -6.56
C LEU A 341 -17.05 -6.96 -6.38
N GLY A 342 -18.32 -6.93 -6.00
CA GLY A 342 -19.07 -5.70 -5.83
C GLY A 342 -20.47 -5.94 -5.25
N ARG A 343 -21.13 -4.88 -4.81
CA ARG A 343 -22.52 -4.91 -4.34
C ARG A 343 -23.27 -3.68 -4.85
N THR A 344 -24.55 -3.84 -5.21
CA THR A 344 -25.39 -2.68 -5.47
C THR A 344 -25.77 -1.96 -4.18
N PHE A 345 -26.23 -0.72 -4.29
CA PHE A 345 -26.87 -0.06 -3.17
C PHE A 345 -28.19 -0.72 -2.78
N VAL A 346 -28.49 -0.74 -1.48
CA VAL A 346 -29.80 -1.14 -0.95
C VAL A 346 -30.85 -0.16 -1.44
N ILE A 347 -31.95 -0.67 -1.99
CA ILE A 347 -33.17 0.09 -2.27
C ILE A 347 -34.18 -0.30 -1.21
N SER A 348 -34.68 0.67 -0.45
CA SER A 348 -35.60 0.34 0.65
C SER A 348 -37.04 0.24 0.18
N ASN A 349 -37.72 -0.82 0.64
CA ASN A 349 -39.15 -1.06 0.51
C ASN A 349 -39.64 -1.11 -0.95
N ASP A 350 -39.03 -1.98 -1.76
CA ASP A 350 -39.37 -2.16 -3.17
C ASP A 350 -39.27 -3.64 -3.62
N GLU A 351 -40.39 -4.23 -4.10
CA GLU A 351 -40.41 -5.56 -4.74
C GLU A 351 -39.93 -5.53 -6.22
N ASN A 352 -39.70 -4.34 -6.81
CA ASN A 352 -39.26 -4.14 -8.19
C ASN A 352 -38.08 -3.13 -8.29
N PRO A 353 -36.98 -3.36 -7.55
CA PRO A 353 -35.90 -2.39 -7.36
C PRO A 353 -35.17 -2.03 -8.66
N VAL A 354 -34.94 -0.73 -8.89
CA VAL A 354 -34.18 -0.19 -10.04
C VAL A 354 -32.84 0.40 -9.57
N TRP A 355 -31.74 -0.29 -9.85
CA TRP A 355 -30.39 0.11 -9.46
C TRP A 355 -29.67 0.95 -10.51
N MET A 356 -29.73 0.56 -11.79
CA MET A 356 -28.98 1.18 -12.91
C MET A 356 -27.49 1.40 -12.59
N GLN A 357 -26.84 0.43 -11.94
CA GLN A 357 -25.48 0.57 -11.42
C GLN A 357 -24.48 -0.21 -12.28
N ASN A 358 -23.40 0.47 -12.65
CA ASN A 358 -22.24 -0.10 -13.34
C ASN A 358 -21.12 -0.46 -12.36
N PHE A 359 -20.35 -1.50 -12.70
CA PHE A 359 -19.13 -1.92 -12.05
C PHE A 359 -18.12 -2.34 -13.12
N ILE A 360 -16.93 -1.74 -13.11
CA ILE A 360 -15.76 -2.24 -13.85
C ILE A 360 -14.82 -2.82 -12.81
N VAL A 361 -14.74 -4.15 -12.73
CA VAL A 361 -14.02 -4.85 -11.65
C VAL A 361 -12.84 -5.66 -12.20
N PRO A 362 -11.61 -5.48 -11.66
CA PRO A 362 -10.49 -6.34 -12.02
C PRO A 362 -10.74 -7.75 -11.47
N VAL A 363 -10.45 -8.75 -12.30
CA VAL A 363 -10.54 -10.17 -11.97
C VAL A 363 -9.24 -10.88 -12.30
N ALA A 364 -8.88 -11.85 -11.45
CA ALA A 364 -7.76 -12.78 -11.59
C ALA A 364 -8.16 -14.13 -10.96
N HIS A 365 -9.23 -14.76 -11.45
CA HIS A 365 -9.91 -15.88 -10.78
C HIS A 365 -10.10 -17.08 -11.71
N TYR A 366 -9.85 -18.30 -11.19
CA TYR A 366 -10.22 -19.56 -11.83
C TYR A 366 -11.65 -19.96 -11.39
N ALA A 367 -12.65 -19.72 -12.23
CA ALA A 367 -14.06 -19.97 -11.89
C ALA A 367 -14.82 -20.70 -13.01
N ALA A 368 -16.02 -21.20 -12.71
CA ALA A 368 -16.93 -21.78 -13.71
C ALA A 368 -18.10 -20.82 -14.06
N GLU A 369 -18.39 -19.86 -13.18
CA GLU A 369 -19.51 -18.92 -13.30
C GLU A 369 -19.28 -17.63 -12.50
N VAL A 370 -19.96 -16.55 -12.88
CA VAL A 370 -20.15 -15.33 -12.05
C VAL A 370 -21.54 -15.39 -11.42
N ASN A 371 -21.62 -15.18 -10.11
CA ASN A 371 -22.86 -15.26 -9.34
C ASN A 371 -23.38 -13.88 -8.93
N PHE A 372 -24.67 -13.65 -9.16
CA PHE A 372 -25.42 -12.45 -8.80
C PHE A 372 -26.42 -12.80 -7.71
N VAL A 373 -26.00 -12.67 -6.45
CA VAL A 373 -26.76 -13.11 -5.28
C VAL A 373 -27.68 -11.97 -4.82
N VAL A 374 -28.98 -12.12 -5.06
CA VAL A 374 -30.02 -11.17 -4.63
C VAL A 374 -30.34 -11.42 -3.16
N LYS A 375 -30.32 -10.36 -2.36
CA LYS A 375 -30.45 -10.41 -0.90
C LYS A 375 -31.34 -9.29 -0.39
N ASP A 376 -32.01 -9.54 0.73
CA ASP A 376 -32.65 -8.53 1.55
C ASP A 376 -31.65 -7.92 2.55
N ASN A 377 -31.94 -6.75 3.11
CA ASN A 377 -31.07 -6.05 4.08
C ASN A 377 -31.83 -5.71 5.37
N ASP A 378 -32.17 -6.77 6.10
CA ASP A 378 -32.86 -6.74 7.38
C ASP A 378 -32.03 -6.08 8.50
N ILE A 379 -32.68 -5.68 9.60
CA ILE A 379 -32.02 -5.11 10.77
C ILE A 379 -31.12 -6.14 11.50
N VAL A 380 -31.49 -7.42 11.44
CA VAL A 380 -30.84 -8.53 12.18
C VAL A 380 -29.82 -9.28 11.30
N GLY A 381 -29.90 -9.16 9.98
CA GLY A 381 -29.16 -9.99 9.04
C GLY A 381 -29.15 -9.44 7.62
N SER A 382 -29.06 -10.30 6.62
CA SER A 382 -29.41 -9.98 5.24
C SER A 382 -29.81 -11.28 4.58
N GLN A 383 -31.12 -11.51 4.46
CA GLN A 383 -31.68 -12.77 4.00
C GLN A 383 -31.35 -13.02 2.51
N HIS A 384 -31.18 -14.30 2.14
CA HIS A 384 -31.03 -14.69 0.73
C HIS A 384 -32.41 -14.75 0.06
N ILE A 385 -32.55 -14.08 -1.09
CA ILE A 385 -33.76 -14.12 -1.92
C ILE A 385 -33.58 -15.13 -3.07
N GLY A 386 -32.39 -15.15 -3.67
CA GLY A 386 -32.03 -16.06 -4.74
C GLY A 386 -30.75 -15.64 -5.46
N THR A 387 -30.39 -16.36 -6.52
CA THR A 387 -29.16 -16.16 -7.28
C THR A 387 -29.45 -16.25 -8.77
N VAL A 388 -28.75 -15.45 -9.56
CA VAL A 388 -28.58 -15.64 -11.01
C VAL A 388 -27.12 -15.99 -11.26
N SER A 389 -26.87 -17.06 -12.02
CA SER A 389 -25.52 -17.57 -12.31
C SER A 389 -25.26 -17.45 -13.81
N VAL A 390 -24.11 -16.87 -14.17
CA VAL A 390 -23.68 -16.70 -15.57
C VAL A 390 -22.46 -17.60 -15.81
N PRO A 391 -22.60 -18.70 -16.57
CA PRO A 391 -21.48 -19.57 -16.94
C PRO A 391 -20.39 -18.80 -17.68
N LEU A 392 -19.12 -19.03 -17.31
CA LEU A 392 -18.00 -18.30 -17.91
C LEU A 392 -17.85 -18.57 -19.41
N GLU A 393 -18.17 -19.79 -19.85
CA GLU A 393 -18.10 -20.22 -21.24
C GLU A 393 -18.86 -19.28 -22.20
N HIS A 394 -19.91 -18.62 -21.72
CA HIS A 394 -20.71 -17.68 -22.52
C HIS A 394 -20.11 -16.27 -22.64
N ILE A 395 -19.25 -15.83 -21.70
CA ILE A 395 -18.57 -14.52 -21.74
C ILE A 395 -17.09 -14.60 -22.14
N TYR A 396 -16.48 -15.78 -22.12
CA TYR A 396 -15.04 -15.94 -22.26
C TYR A 396 -14.48 -15.41 -23.60
N GLY A 397 -15.27 -15.50 -24.68
CA GLY A 397 -14.93 -14.95 -25.98
C GLY A 397 -15.08 -13.43 -26.13
N GLY A 398 -15.22 -12.68 -25.03
CA GLY A 398 -15.43 -11.23 -25.03
C GLY A 398 -16.85 -10.77 -25.37
N GLY A 399 -17.77 -11.72 -25.57
CA GLY A 399 -19.17 -11.45 -25.90
C GLY A 399 -19.93 -10.80 -24.73
N LYS A 400 -20.72 -9.76 -25.04
CA LYS A 400 -21.61 -9.14 -24.06
C LYS A 400 -22.91 -9.92 -23.92
N ILE A 401 -23.19 -10.40 -22.72
CA ILE A 401 -24.50 -10.98 -22.34
C ILE A 401 -25.37 -9.86 -21.76
N GLN A 402 -26.64 -9.77 -22.19
CA GLN A 402 -27.62 -8.81 -21.67
C GLN A 402 -29.04 -9.38 -21.77
N GLY A 403 -29.85 -9.24 -20.72
CA GLY A 403 -31.22 -9.75 -20.73
C GLY A 403 -31.89 -9.81 -19.35
N PHE A 404 -33.06 -10.45 -19.31
CA PHE A 404 -33.74 -10.82 -18.07
C PHE A 404 -33.46 -12.29 -17.73
N PHE A 405 -33.05 -12.53 -16.48
CA PHE A 405 -32.67 -13.84 -15.97
C PHE A 405 -33.56 -14.25 -14.79
N PRO A 406 -34.05 -15.50 -14.71
CA PRO A 406 -34.87 -15.96 -13.60
C PRO A 406 -34.06 -16.05 -12.31
N ILE A 407 -34.57 -15.47 -11.20
CA ILE A 407 -33.88 -15.52 -9.90
C ILE A 407 -34.17 -16.86 -9.24
N LEU A 408 -33.15 -17.71 -9.09
CA LEU A 408 -33.30 -19.07 -8.60
C LEU A 408 -33.02 -19.17 -7.08
N ASN A 409 -33.80 -19.99 -6.39
CA ASN A 409 -33.54 -20.37 -4.99
C ASN A 409 -32.55 -21.54 -4.91
N ALA A 410 -32.17 -21.94 -3.69
CA ALA A 410 -31.21 -23.03 -3.45
C ALA A 410 -31.62 -24.43 -4.00
N SER A 411 -32.87 -24.61 -4.45
CA SER A 411 -33.34 -25.82 -5.13
C SER A 411 -33.32 -25.74 -6.66
N GLY A 412 -32.72 -24.67 -7.23
CA GLY A 412 -32.67 -24.43 -8.67
C GLY A 412 -34.00 -24.00 -9.30
N LYS A 413 -34.99 -23.65 -8.49
CA LYS A 413 -36.33 -23.20 -8.93
C LYS A 413 -36.49 -21.69 -8.77
N PRO A 414 -37.29 -21.00 -9.60
CA PRO A 414 -37.58 -19.57 -9.41
C PRO A 414 -38.06 -19.26 -7.98
N CYS A 415 -37.52 -18.20 -7.35
CA CYS A 415 -37.84 -17.88 -5.95
C CYS A 415 -39.27 -17.38 -5.74
N LYS A 416 -39.85 -16.72 -6.76
CA LYS A 416 -41.26 -16.32 -6.90
C LYS A 416 -41.60 -16.34 -8.39
N VAL A 417 -42.86 -16.61 -8.74
CA VAL A 417 -43.28 -16.66 -10.16
C VAL A 417 -43.10 -15.28 -10.79
N GLY A 418 -42.39 -15.21 -11.92
CA GLY A 418 -42.04 -13.95 -12.59
C GLY A 418 -40.91 -13.16 -11.92
N ALA A 419 -40.21 -13.71 -10.92
CA ALA A 419 -39.05 -13.06 -10.29
C ALA A 419 -37.82 -13.11 -11.21
N VAL A 420 -37.39 -11.94 -11.70
CA VAL A 420 -36.29 -11.80 -12.66
C VAL A 420 -35.33 -10.67 -12.29
N LEU A 421 -34.07 -10.83 -12.64
CA LEU A 421 -33.00 -9.82 -12.56
C LEU A 421 -32.60 -9.41 -13.98
N SER A 422 -32.54 -8.10 -14.23
CA SER A 422 -32.08 -7.50 -15.47
C SER A 422 -30.63 -7.05 -15.30
N LEU A 423 -29.73 -7.62 -16.10
CA LEU A 423 -28.30 -7.31 -16.05
C LEU A 423 -27.66 -7.35 -17.43
N SER A 424 -26.44 -6.81 -17.52
CA SER A 424 -25.49 -7.21 -18.55
C SER A 424 -24.09 -7.40 -17.99
N ILE A 425 -23.32 -8.28 -18.64
CA ILE A 425 -21.94 -8.59 -18.28
C ILE A 425 -21.13 -8.81 -19.55
N GLN A 426 -19.92 -8.25 -19.58
CA GLN A 426 -18.91 -8.47 -20.60
C GLN A 426 -17.55 -8.66 -19.93
N TYR A 427 -16.74 -9.58 -20.46
CA TYR A 427 -15.36 -9.79 -20.05
C TYR A 427 -14.42 -9.11 -21.05
N ASN A 428 -13.54 -8.26 -20.55
CA ASN A 428 -12.44 -7.65 -21.30
C ASN A 428 -11.14 -8.31 -20.82
N PRO A 429 -10.58 -9.27 -21.57
CA PRO A 429 -9.37 -9.98 -21.17
C PRO A 429 -8.17 -9.02 -21.13
N ILE A 430 -7.19 -9.36 -20.29
CA ILE A 430 -6.04 -8.50 -19.97
C ILE A 430 -5.27 -8.03 -21.21
N GLU A 431 -5.13 -8.89 -22.23
CA GLU A 431 -4.43 -8.61 -23.49
C GLU A 431 -5.18 -7.61 -24.40
N GLN A 432 -6.42 -7.25 -24.09
CA GLN A 432 -7.18 -6.20 -24.79
C GLN A 432 -7.14 -4.84 -24.07
N LEU A 433 -6.64 -4.78 -22.83
CA LEU A 433 -6.58 -3.54 -22.06
C LEU A 433 -5.37 -2.71 -22.51
N SER A 434 -5.59 -1.46 -22.92
CA SER A 434 -4.51 -0.59 -23.44
C SER A 434 -3.33 -0.39 -22.47
N ILE A 435 -3.61 -0.35 -21.17
CA ILE A 435 -2.61 -0.29 -20.09
C ILE A 435 -1.61 -1.46 -20.12
N TYR A 436 -2.01 -2.62 -20.65
CA TYR A 436 -1.16 -3.80 -20.73
C TYR A 436 -0.01 -3.67 -21.73
N HIS A 437 -0.17 -2.86 -22.78
CA HIS A 437 0.77 -2.81 -23.90
C HIS A 437 1.71 -1.60 -23.88
N HIS A 438 1.32 -0.51 -23.20
CA HIS A 438 1.98 0.79 -23.36
C HIS A 438 2.77 1.26 -22.12
N GLY A 439 2.74 0.52 -21.01
CA GLY A 439 3.35 0.94 -19.75
C GLY A 439 2.62 2.10 -19.08
N ILE A 440 3.31 2.85 -18.23
CA ILE A 440 2.78 3.95 -17.42
C ILE A 440 3.19 5.30 -18.03
N GLY A 441 2.32 6.31 -17.90
CA GLY A 441 2.56 7.62 -18.51
C GLY A 441 2.43 7.63 -20.05
N ALA A 442 1.86 6.58 -20.64
CA ALA A 442 1.72 6.43 -22.08
C ALA A 442 0.84 7.52 -22.73
N GLY A 443 1.42 8.24 -23.69
CA GLY A 443 0.76 9.28 -24.48
C GLY A 443 0.55 10.61 -23.72
N PRO A 444 0.33 11.73 -24.45
CA PRO A 444 0.27 13.06 -23.85
C PRO A 444 -0.83 13.21 -22.77
N TYR A 445 -1.92 12.45 -22.92
CA TYR A 445 -3.11 12.51 -22.08
C TYR A 445 -3.28 11.31 -21.14
N TYR A 446 -2.18 10.71 -20.65
CA TYR A 446 -2.27 9.68 -19.60
C TYR A 446 -3.12 10.19 -18.40
N PRO A 447 -4.25 9.52 -18.06
CA PRO A 447 -5.24 10.05 -17.13
C PRO A 447 -4.94 9.72 -15.65
N GLY A 448 -3.93 8.90 -15.38
CA GLY A 448 -3.73 8.26 -14.08
C GLY A 448 -4.43 6.91 -13.97
N VAL A 449 -4.49 6.38 -12.76
CA VAL A 449 -5.33 5.23 -12.43
C VAL A 449 -6.80 5.68 -12.54
N PRO A 450 -7.63 5.06 -13.40
CA PRO A 450 -9.03 5.42 -13.54
C PRO A 450 -9.85 4.86 -12.36
N GLY A 451 -11.00 5.48 -12.08
CA GLY A 451 -11.92 4.95 -11.07
C GLY A 451 -11.45 5.13 -9.61
N THR A 452 -10.84 6.28 -9.29
CA THR A 452 -10.36 6.61 -7.93
C THR A 452 -10.99 7.90 -7.39
N TYR A 453 -10.92 8.13 -6.08
CA TYR A 453 -11.52 9.33 -5.46
C TYR A 453 -10.80 10.64 -5.84
N PHE A 454 -9.46 10.64 -5.81
CA PHE A 454 -8.64 11.75 -6.27
C PHE A 454 -8.12 11.49 -7.70
N PRO A 455 -8.09 12.51 -8.57
CA PRO A 455 -7.55 12.42 -9.93
C PRO A 455 -6.03 12.55 -9.94
N LEU A 456 -5.40 12.20 -11.07
CA LEU A 456 -3.99 12.53 -11.31
C LEU A 456 -3.77 14.04 -11.29
N ARG A 457 -2.81 14.51 -10.51
CA ARG A 457 -2.32 15.89 -10.52
C ARG A 457 -1.03 15.99 -11.33
N ARG A 458 -0.83 17.11 -12.01
CA ARG A 458 0.31 17.39 -12.90
C ARG A 458 1.14 18.55 -12.36
N GLY A 459 2.37 18.69 -12.86
CA GLY A 459 3.27 19.82 -12.53
C GLY A 459 3.84 19.83 -11.11
N GLY A 460 3.80 18.72 -10.38
CA GLY A 460 4.34 18.65 -9.01
C GLY A 460 5.83 18.28 -8.97
N THR A 461 6.37 18.21 -7.76
CA THR A 461 7.65 17.56 -7.45
C THR A 461 7.49 16.55 -6.32
N VAL A 462 8.30 15.49 -6.34
CA VAL A 462 8.35 14.46 -5.29
C VAL A 462 9.78 14.30 -4.81
N THR A 463 9.99 14.23 -3.50
CA THR A 463 11.23 13.69 -2.91
C THR A 463 10.91 12.32 -2.33
N LEU A 464 11.67 11.31 -2.73
CA LEU A 464 11.61 9.95 -2.19
C LEU A 464 12.62 9.83 -1.05
N TYR A 465 12.27 9.12 0.02
CA TYR A 465 13.12 8.89 1.18
C TYR A 465 13.18 7.40 1.50
N GLN A 466 14.41 6.89 1.63
CA GLN A 466 14.71 5.67 2.37
C GLN A 466 15.09 6.06 3.79
N ASP A 467 14.54 5.35 4.77
CA ASP A 467 14.67 5.56 6.21
C ASP A 467 14.29 6.98 6.70
N ALA A 468 14.48 7.22 8.00
CA ALA A 468 14.34 8.53 8.61
C ALA A 468 15.46 9.50 8.18
N HIS A 469 16.69 8.99 7.98
CA HIS A 469 17.87 9.81 7.74
C HIS A 469 18.97 9.07 6.94
N VAL A 470 19.35 9.58 5.78
CA VAL A 470 20.57 9.15 5.06
C VAL A 470 21.74 10.10 5.37
N PRO A 471 22.84 9.65 6.01
CA PRO A 471 24.02 10.48 6.24
C PRO A 471 24.79 10.77 4.94
N ASP A 472 25.43 11.93 4.85
CA ASP A 472 26.19 12.32 3.66
C ASP A 472 27.37 11.37 3.41
N GLY A 473 27.54 10.93 2.17
CA GLY A 473 28.58 9.96 1.78
C GLY A 473 28.38 8.54 2.33
N CYS A 474 27.23 8.22 2.92
CA CYS A 474 26.92 6.87 3.39
C CYS A 474 26.60 5.89 2.24
N LEU A 475 26.13 6.41 1.11
CA LEU A 475 25.75 5.68 -0.09
C LEU A 475 26.48 6.25 -1.33
N PRO A 476 26.68 5.46 -2.40
CA PRO A 476 27.43 5.88 -3.58
C PRO A 476 26.72 6.99 -4.36
N ASN A 477 27.50 7.87 -5.01
CA ASN A 477 26.97 8.90 -5.90
C ASN A 477 26.44 8.27 -7.20
N LEU A 478 25.12 8.33 -7.41
CA LEU A 478 24.46 7.78 -8.60
C LEU A 478 24.29 8.86 -9.67
N ARG A 479 24.44 8.48 -10.94
CA ARG A 479 24.15 9.35 -12.08
C ARG A 479 22.76 9.07 -12.63
N LEU A 480 22.09 10.14 -13.03
CA LEU A 480 20.79 10.13 -13.67
C LEU A 480 20.92 10.56 -15.15
N ASP A 481 19.79 10.53 -15.85
CA ASP A 481 19.61 11.19 -17.15
C ASP A 481 20.13 12.65 -17.13
N ASN A 482 20.58 13.14 -18.29
CA ASN A 482 21.20 14.47 -18.45
C ASN A 482 22.47 14.72 -17.61
N GLY A 483 22.98 13.72 -16.88
CA GLY A 483 24.20 13.82 -16.08
C GLY A 483 24.01 14.46 -14.71
N THR A 484 22.75 14.62 -14.24
CA THR A 484 22.48 15.03 -12.86
C THR A 484 22.85 13.91 -11.87
N GLN A 485 22.99 14.23 -10.59
CA GLN A 485 23.28 13.27 -9.53
C GLN A 485 22.03 13.01 -8.70
N TYR A 486 21.85 11.75 -8.28
CA TYR A 486 20.78 11.42 -7.34
C TYR A 486 21.08 12.00 -5.95
N MET A 487 20.12 12.72 -5.38
CA MET A 487 20.26 13.37 -4.08
C MET A 487 19.46 12.61 -3.02
N HIS A 488 20.17 11.87 -2.16
CA HIS A 488 19.59 11.17 -1.02
C HIS A 488 18.88 12.15 -0.08
N GLY A 489 17.57 11.96 0.14
CA GLY A 489 16.78 12.81 1.03
C GLY A 489 16.91 12.43 2.50
N LYS A 490 16.69 13.39 3.41
CA LYS A 490 16.80 13.21 4.87
C LYS A 490 15.45 13.39 5.55
N CYS A 491 14.58 12.38 5.44
CA CYS A 491 13.14 12.46 5.74
C CYS A 491 12.79 13.28 7.00
N TRP A 492 13.30 12.89 8.17
CA TRP A 492 12.93 13.51 9.43
C TRP A 492 13.53 14.91 9.62
N ARG A 493 14.69 15.21 9.01
CA ARG A 493 15.25 16.57 8.97
C ARG A 493 14.40 17.48 8.09
N ASP A 494 13.96 17.01 6.93
CA ASP A 494 13.03 17.74 6.05
C ASP A 494 11.68 18.00 6.74
N ILE A 495 11.13 17.02 7.47
CA ILE A 495 9.92 17.19 8.29
C ILE A 495 10.13 18.22 9.40
N PHE A 496 11.24 18.12 10.14
CA PHE A 496 11.58 19.07 11.21
C PHE A 496 11.69 20.51 10.68
N ASP A 497 12.42 20.71 9.58
CA ASP A 497 12.56 22.02 8.95
C ASP A 497 11.23 22.55 8.40
N ALA A 498 10.40 21.69 7.81
CA ALA A 498 9.07 22.05 7.32
C ALA A 498 8.14 22.50 8.46
N ILE A 499 8.10 21.77 9.58
CA ILE A 499 7.37 22.13 10.80
C ILE A 499 7.89 23.46 11.37
N ARG A 500 9.22 23.62 11.49
CA ARG A 500 9.86 24.84 12.01
C ARG A 500 9.55 26.08 11.17
N ARG A 501 9.50 25.93 9.83
CA ARG A 501 9.27 27.00 8.86
C ARG A 501 7.79 27.29 8.57
N ALA A 502 6.86 26.48 9.08
CA ALA A 502 5.41 26.69 8.98
C ALA A 502 4.97 28.00 9.66
N ARG A 503 3.93 28.66 9.14
CA ARG A 503 3.41 29.95 9.63
C ARG A 503 1.89 29.98 9.81
N ARG A 504 1.15 28.98 9.32
CA ARG A 504 -0.31 28.92 9.35
C ARG A 504 -0.86 27.58 9.85
N LEU A 505 -0.38 26.44 9.35
CA LEU A 505 -0.89 25.12 9.76
C LEU A 505 0.21 24.04 9.85
N ILE A 506 0.03 23.13 10.81
CA ILE A 506 0.76 21.87 10.93
C ILE A 506 -0.27 20.79 11.28
N TYR A 507 -0.69 19.99 10.30
CA TYR A 507 -1.65 18.91 10.48
C TYR A 507 -0.94 17.55 10.41
N ILE A 508 -1.17 16.67 11.38
CA ILE A 508 -0.43 15.42 11.55
C ILE A 508 -1.42 14.26 11.74
N THR A 509 -1.22 13.16 11.02
CA THR A 509 -1.83 11.86 11.34
C THR A 509 -0.75 10.84 11.64
N GLY A 510 -1.02 9.95 12.59
CA GLY A 510 -0.21 8.78 12.86
C GLY A 510 -1.03 7.67 13.47
N TRP A 511 -0.55 6.44 13.31
CA TRP A 511 -1.00 5.31 14.10
C TRP A 511 -0.47 5.44 15.53
N SER A 512 0.79 5.88 15.68
CA SER A 512 1.37 6.35 16.94
C SER A 512 2.08 7.68 16.69
N VAL A 513 2.05 8.59 17.67
CA VAL A 513 2.86 9.81 17.67
C VAL A 513 3.40 10.00 19.07
N TRP A 514 4.72 10.06 19.23
CA TRP A 514 5.36 10.21 20.53
C TRP A 514 5.93 11.61 20.71
N HIS A 515 5.40 12.37 21.67
CA HIS A 515 5.80 13.76 21.91
C HIS A 515 7.29 13.93 22.24
N LYS A 516 7.97 12.90 22.75
CA LYS A 516 9.42 12.94 23.07
C LYS A 516 10.33 12.71 21.85
N VAL A 517 9.81 12.23 20.72
CA VAL A 517 10.67 11.79 19.60
C VAL A 517 11.54 12.95 19.09
N ARG A 518 12.83 12.68 18.91
CA ARG A 518 13.82 13.65 18.42
C ARG A 518 14.05 13.40 16.93
N LEU A 519 13.56 14.33 16.10
CA LEU A 519 13.56 14.20 14.63
C LEU A 519 14.96 14.38 14.00
N VAL A 520 15.85 15.09 14.69
CA VAL A 520 17.23 15.34 14.26
C VAL A 520 18.14 14.88 15.38
N ARG A 521 19.12 14.02 15.08
CA ARG A 521 20.05 13.43 16.07
C ARG A 521 21.52 13.57 15.68
N ASP A 522 21.79 13.95 14.43
CA ASP A 522 23.09 14.16 13.80
C ASP A 522 23.66 15.59 14.00
N ASP A 523 22.95 16.46 14.73
CA ASP A 523 23.28 17.89 14.84
C ASP A 523 22.99 18.43 16.24
N ASN A 524 24.06 18.54 17.03
CA ASN A 524 24.05 18.96 18.43
C ASN A 524 23.47 20.37 18.67
N SER A 525 23.29 21.19 17.64
CA SER A 525 22.70 22.54 17.80
C SER A 525 21.17 22.53 17.90
N ILE A 526 20.53 21.42 17.51
CA ILE A 526 19.07 21.26 17.49
C ILE A 526 18.58 19.89 18.01
N SER A 527 19.47 18.94 18.30
CA SER A 527 19.13 17.59 18.78
C SER A 527 18.54 17.52 20.20
N GLU A 528 18.43 18.66 20.90
CA GLU A 528 17.74 18.76 22.20
C GLU A 528 16.21 18.89 22.02
N TYR A 529 15.73 19.39 20.88
CA TYR A 529 14.31 19.68 20.68
C TYR A 529 13.48 18.42 20.41
N THR A 530 12.55 18.09 21.33
CA THR A 530 11.54 17.06 21.07
C THR A 530 10.45 17.58 20.12
N LEU A 531 9.83 16.67 19.35
CA LEU A 531 8.68 16.98 18.49
C LEU A 531 7.57 17.72 19.26
N GLY A 532 7.32 17.32 20.51
CA GLY A 532 6.33 17.91 21.38
C GLY A 532 6.59 19.39 21.70
N GLU A 533 7.84 19.74 21.97
CA GLU A 533 8.24 21.12 22.26
C GLU A 533 8.19 22.01 21.03
N VAL A 534 8.65 21.52 19.87
CA VAL A 534 8.52 22.23 18.59
C VAL A 534 7.05 22.51 18.30
N LEU A 535 6.18 21.49 18.36
CA LEU A 535 4.75 21.67 18.09
C LEU A 535 4.06 22.62 19.09
N LYS A 536 4.45 22.59 20.38
CA LYS A 536 4.00 23.59 21.37
C LYS A 536 4.43 25.00 20.98
N SER A 537 5.72 25.20 20.68
CA SER A 537 6.29 26.49 20.28
C SER A 537 5.60 27.06 19.05
N LYS A 538 5.45 26.28 17.97
CA LYS A 538 4.71 26.70 16.77
C LYS A 538 3.25 27.07 17.08
N SER A 539 2.59 26.36 18.01
CA SER A 539 1.23 26.70 18.45
C SER A 539 1.13 28.01 19.26
N GLN A 540 2.23 28.43 19.92
CA GLN A 540 2.35 29.70 20.64
C GLN A 540 2.66 30.87 19.69
N GLU A 541 3.36 30.62 18.58
CA GLU A 541 3.49 31.57 17.45
C GLU A 541 2.16 31.80 16.71
N GLY A 542 1.10 31.04 17.02
CA GLY A 542 -0.22 31.14 16.39
C GLY A 542 -0.44 30.20 15.20
N VAL A 543 0.49 29.27 14.92
CA VAL A 543 0.30 28.23 13.90
C VAL A 543 -0.77 27.24 14.36
N ARG A 544 -1.71 26.88 13.47
CA ARG A 544 -2.77 25.92 13.77
C ARG A 544 -2.23 24.49 13.75
N VAL A 545 -1.89 23.97 14.93
CA VAL A 545 -1.37 22.61 15.08
C VAL A 545 -2.50 21.63 15.45
N LEU A 546 -2.75 20.64 14.59
CA LEU A 546 -3.80 19.63 14.75
C LEU A 546 -3.24 18.21 14.59
N LEU A 547 -3.42 17.36 15.60
CA LEU A 547 -2.98 15.96 15.60
C LEU A 547 -4.20 15.04 15.62
N LEU A 548 -4.29 14.13 14.64
CA LEU A 548 -5.31 13.09 14.55
C LEU A 548 -4.65 11.71 14.65
N ILE A 549 -4.49 11.26 15.90
CA ILE A 549 -3.86 9.99 16.27
C ILE A 549 -4.94 8.92 16.35
N TRP A 550 -4.60 7.64 16.18
CA TRP A 550 -5.48 6.53 16.57
C TRP A 550 -5.77 6.54 18.09
N ASP A 551 -6.93 6.03 18.53
CA ASP A 551 -7.29 5.78 19.95
C ASP A 551 -7.08 4.28 20.17
N ASP A 552 -6.02 3.87 20.87
CA ASP A 552 -5.83 2.46 21.20
C ASP A 552 -6.87 2.08 22.28
N PRO A 553 -7.79 1.15 22.01
CA PRO A 553 -8.84 0.79 22.96
C PRO A 553 -8.30 0.15 24.26
N THR A 554 -7.04 -0.28 24.28
CA THR A 554 -6.36 -0.94 25.41
C THR A 554 -5.51 0.01 26.27
N SER A 555 -5.12 1.20 25.78
CA SER A 555 -4.33 2.24 26.50
C SER A 555 -5.10 2.96 27.63
N ARG A 556 -6.16 2.35 28.17
CA ARG A 556 -7.18 3.01 28.99
C ARG A 556 -6.89 2.93 30.50
N SER A 557 -6.63 4.09 31.09
CA SER A 557 -6.47 4.27 32.54
C SER A 557 -7.75 3.93 33.34
N ILE A 558 -7.86 2.69 33.82
CA ILE A 558 -8.96 2.23 34.70
C ILE A 558 -8.59 2.51 36.17
N LEU A 559 -9.48 3.19 36.90
CA LEU A 559 -9.37 3.43 38.36
C LEU A 559 -8.03 4.05 38.84
N GLY A 560 -7.35 4.79 37.96
CA GLY A 560 -6.08 5.47 38.24
C GLY A 560 -4.82 4.64 37.98
N TYR A 561 -4.97 3.34 37.69
CA TYR A 561 -3.88 2.51 37.19
C TYR A 561 -3.68 2.77 35.70
N LYS A 562 -2.42 2.88 35.29
CA LYS A 562 -2.04 2.99 33.88
C LYS A 562 -1.84 1.58 33.32
N THR A 563 -2.53 1.28 32.23
CA THR A 563 -2.08 0.26 31.27
C THR A 563 -1.61 0.99 30.03
N ASP A 564 -0.36 0.74 29.64
CA ASP A 564 0.09 1.10 28.30
C ASP A 564 -0.53 0.10 27.31
N GLY A 565 -0.78 0.52 26.07
CA GLY A 565 -1.54 -0.27 25.10
C GLY A 565 -0.86 -1.59 24.75
N VAL A 566 -1.67 -2.64 24.53
CA VAL A 566 -1.22 -3.95 24.02
C VAL A 566 -0.50 -3.80 22.67
N MET A 567 -0.83 -2.73 21.93
CA MET A 567 -0.25 -2.40 20.63
C MET A 567 0.89 -1.36 20.72
N GLN A 568 1.41 -1.06 21.92
CA GLN A 568 2.58 -0.20 22.16
C GLN A 568 2.47 1.22 21.57
N THR A 569 1.30 1.87 21.67
CA THR A 569 1.10 3.25 21.19
C THR A 569 1.30 4.30 22.28
N HIS A 570 1.76 5.50 21.88
CA HIS A 570 1.93 6.67 22.76
C HIS A 570 0.78 7.70 22.68
N ASP A 571 -0.37 7.30 22.15
CA ASP A 571 -1.54 8.13 21.87
C ASP A 571 -2.03 8.94 23.09
N GLU A 572 -2.26 8.25 24.21
CA GLU A 572 -2.71 8.86 25.46
C GLU A 572 -1.62 9.68 26.17
N GLU A 573 -0.35 9.28 26.07
CA GLU A 573 0.76 10.07 26.63
C GLU A 573 0.87 11.42 25.91
N THR A 574 0.90 11.38 24.59
CA THR A 574 0.99 12.56 23.72
C THR A 574 -0.23 13.47 23.88
N ARG A 575 -1.45 12.94 23.97
CA ARG A 575 -2.65 13.75 24.29
C ARG A 575 -2.51 14.45 25.65
N ARG A 576 -2.02 13.77 26.68
CA ARG A 576 -1.84 14.35 28.02
C ARG A 576 -0.80 15.47 28.01
N PHE A 577 0.30 15.31 27.28
CA PHE A 577 1.35 16.32 27.13
C PHE A 577 0.84 17.64 26.50
N PHE A 578 -0.03 17.56 25.48
CA PHE A 578 -0.57 18.74 24.79
C PHE A 578 -1.80 19.38 25.47
N LYS A 579 -2.42 18.73 26.46
CA LYS A 579 -3.70 19.12 27.10
C LYS A 579 -3.82 20.60 27.51
N ASN A 580 -2.71 21.21 27.94
CA ASN A 580 -2.66 22.61 28.40
C ASN A 580 -1.96 23.55 27.39
N SER A 581 -2.10 23.29 26.08
CA SER A 581 -1.47 24.08 25.00
C SER A 581 -2.47 24.36 23.86
N SER A 582 -2.08 25.20 22.90
CA SER A 582 -2.90 25.51 21.71
C SER A 582 -2.95 24.37 20.68
N VAL A 583 -2.11 23.34 20.84
CA VAL A 583 -2.11 22.13 20.00
C VAL A 583 -3.37 21.31 20.28
N GLN A 584 -4.15 21.00 19.24
CA GLN A 584 -5.36 20.20 19.39
C GLN A 584 -5.08 18.74 19.02
N VAL A 585 -5.24 17.83 19.98
CA VAL A 585 -5.10 16.38 19.77
C VAL A 585 -6.47 15.72 19.82
N LEU A 586 -6.86 15.03 18.75
CA LEU A 586 -7.98 14.12 18.72
C LEU A 586 -7.44 12.68 18.63
N LEU A 587 -7.83 11.84 19.60
CA LEU A 587 -7.70 10.39 19.43
C LEU A 587 -8.93 9.90 18.66
N CYS A 588 -8.68 9.07 17.65
CA CYS A 588 -9.64 8.65 16.65
C CYS A 588 -9.79 7.13 16.73
N PRO A 589 -10.78 6.59 17.46
CA PRO A 589 -11.06 5.16 17.43
C PRO A 589 -11.56 4.79 16.03
N ARG A 590 -11.22 3.57 15.58
CA ARG A 590 -11.84 2.97 14.40
C ARG A 590 -13.19 2.42 14.83
N VAL A 591 -14.27 2.77 14.12
CA VAL A 591 -15.65 2.49 14.56
C VAL A 591 -16.48 1.95 13.40
N ALA A 592 -17.20 0.86 13.65
CA ALA A 592 -18.14 0.28 12.70
C ALA A 592 -19.35 1.18 12.45
N GLY A 593 -19.90 1.12 11.24
CA GLY A 593 -21.24 1.66 10.96
C GLY A 593 -22.31 1.04 11.86
N LYS A 594 -23.25 1.84 12.37
CA LYS A 594 -24.30 1.46 13.34
C LYS A 594 -25.33 0.42 12.86
N ARG A 595 -25.07 -0.25 11.74
CA ARG A 595 -25.90 -1.28 11.09
C ARG A 595 -25.12 -2.57 10.77
N HIS A 596 -23.91 -2.73 11.30
CA HIS A 596 -23.24 -4.04 11.33
C HIS A 596 -23.72 -4.84 12.56
N SER A 597 -23.54 -6.16 12.53
CA SER A 597 -23.81 -7.02 13.70
C SER A 597 -22.93 -6.63 14.88
N TRP A 598 -23.39 -6.86 16.11
CA TRP A 598 -22.67 -6.52 17.34
C TRP A 598 -21.26 -7.15 17.41
N VAL A 599 -21.11 -8.38 16.91
CA VAL A 599 -19.81 -9.04 16.75
C VAL A 599 -18.88 -8.23 15.84
N LYS A 600 -19.36 -7.79 14.66
CA LYS A 600 -18.55 -6.99 13.73
C LYS A 600 -18.32 -5.55 14.23
N GLN A 601 -19.18 -5.02 15.10
CA GLN A 601 -18.92 -3.75 15.79
C GLN A 601 -17.73 -3.90 16.76
N ARG A 602 -17.76 -4.90 17.65
CA ARG A 602 -16.63 -5.24 18.54
C ARG A 602 -15.34 -5.56 17.78
N GLU A 603 -15.45 -6.31 16.69
CA GLU A 603 -14.30 -6.63 15.84
C GLU A 603 -13.61 -5.36 15.33
N VAL A 604 -14.36 -4.43 14.73
CA VAL A 604 -13.81 -3.18 14.18
C VAL A 604 -13.27 -2.25 15.27
N GLU A 605 -13.92 -2.19 16.43
CA GLU A 605 -13.52 -1.33 17.55
C GLU A 605 -12.29 -1.83 18.33
N VAL A 606 -11.93 -3.11 18.21
CA VAL A 606 -10.79 -3.73 18.91
C VAL A 606 -9.62 -4.03 17.97
N ILE A 607 -9.88 -4.40 16.71
CA ILE A 607 -8.86 -5.01 15.83
C ILE A 607 -8.32 -4.06 14.77
N TYR A 608 -9.13 -3.14 14.25
CA TYR A 608 -8.76 -2.29 13.13
C TYR A 608 -8.30 -0.89 13.55
N THR A 609 -7.38 -0.30 12.78
CA THR A 609 -6.66 0.91 13.19
C THR A 609 -6.83 2.10 12.24
N HIS A 610 -6.37 3.27 12.69
CA HIS A 610 -6.19 4.45 11.85
C HIS A 610 -4.72 4.55 11.43
N HIS A 611 -4.35 3.81 10.38
CA HIS A 611 -2.95 3.51 10.07
C HIS A 611 -2.19 4.59 9.25
N GLN A 612 -2.89 5.55 8.64
CA GLN A 612 -2.31 6.68 7.88
C GLN A 612 -1.26 7.49 8.66
N LYS A 613 0.00 7.50 8.18
CA LYS A 613 1.06 8.41 8.63
C LYS A 613 1.17 9.60 7.67
N THR A 614 0.94 10.83 8.14
CA THR A 614 1.07 12.05 7.33
C THR A 614 1.51 13.27 8.12
N VAL A 615 2.24 14.19 7.47
CA VAL A 615 2.53 15.54 7.97
C VAL A 615 2.23 16.55 6.87
N ILE A 616 1.41 17.56 7.15
CA ILE A 616 0.95 18.56 6.17
C ILE A 616 1.23 19.96 6.75
N VAL A 617 1.93 20.82 6.00
CA VAL A 617 2.30 22.17 6.46
C VAL A 617 2.19 23.22 5.36
N ASP A 618 2.12 24.49 5.76
CA ASP A 618 2.30 25.61 4.85
C ASP A 618 3.79 25.94 4.64
N ALA A 619 4.31 25.71 3.44
CA ALA A 619 5.65 26.07 3.00
C ALA A 619 5.68 27.46 2.33
N ASP A 620 6.89 27.99 2.13
CA ASP A 620 7.08 29.22 1.35
C ASP A 620 6.82 28.96 -0.15
N ALA A 621 6.21 29.93 -0.83
CA ALA A 621 5.99 29.91 -2.28
C ALA A 621 6.65 31.11 -2.99
N GLY A 622 7.44 31.92 -2.26
CA GLY A 622 7.98 33.19 -2.74
C GLY A 622 6.92 34.30 -2.75
N ASN A 623 7.36 35.54 -3.03
CA ASN A 623 6.48 36.72 -3.13
C ASN A 623 5.54 36.95 -1.90
N ASN A 624 5.99 36.56 -0.70
CA ASN A 624 5.20 36.50 0.54
C ASN A 624 3.95 35.58 0.50
N ARG A 625 3.79 34.77 -0.56
CA ARG A 625 2.78 33.72 -0.65
C ARG A 625 3.28 32.42 -0.03
N ARG A 626 2.34 31.52 0.28
CA ARG A 626 2.62 30.20 0.85
C ARG A 626 1.86 29.11 0.10
N LYS A 627 2.37 27.88 0.13
CA LYS A 627 1.78 26.70 -0.55
C LYS A 627 1.67 25.54 0.43
N ILE A 628 0.82 24.57 0.14
CA ILE A 628 0.75 23.35 0.95
C ILE A 628 1.76 22.33 0.42
N ILE A 629 2.53 21.73 1.35
CA ILE A 629 3.32 20.51 1.11
C ILE A 629 2.87 19.42 2.07
N ALA A 630 3.04 18.17 1.67
CA ALA A 630 2.63 17.01 2.46
C ALA A 630 3.70 15.92 2.44
N PHE A 631 3.81 15.19 3.54
CA PHE A 631 4.64 14.00 3.71
C PHE A 631 3.73 12.80 3.97
N LEU A 632 4.03 11.64 3.38
CA LEU A 632 3.36 10.37 3.66
C LEU A 632 4.25 9.16 3.35
N GLY A 633 4.00 8.03 4.02
CA GLY A 633 4.79 6.80 3.90
C GLY A 633 4.51 5.82 5.03
N GLY A 634 5.48 4.95 5.33
CA GLY A 634 5.41 3.98 6.43
C GLY A 634 5.87 4.53 7.79
N LEU A 635 6.80 5.50 7.83
CA LEU A 635 7.29 6.09 9.09
C LEU A 635 6.19 6.86 9.86
N ASP A 636 5.86 6.38 11.06
CA ASP A 636 5.21 7.18 12.11
C ASP A 636 6.24 8.07 12.82
N MET A 637 5.79 9.16 13.45
CA MET A 637 6.65 10.01 14.28
C MET A 637 6.65 9.54 15.73
N CYS A 638 7.26 8.38 15.96
CA CYS A 638 7.39 7.77 17.28
C CYS A 638 8.74 7.06 17.47
N ASP A 639 8.90 6.47 18.64
CA ASP A 639 10.01 5.63 19.10
C ASP A 639 10.46 4.56 18.08
N GLY A 640 11.75 4.23 18.04
CA GLY A 640 12.35 3.17 17.23
C GLY A 640 12.48 3.42 15.72
N ARG A 641 11.70 4.36 15.17
CA ARG A 641 11.56 4.63 13.72
C ARG A 641 12.67 5.52 13.13
N TYR A 642 13.55 6.07 13.97
CA TYR A 642 14.77 6.71 13.47
C TYR A 642 15.78 5.63 13.12
N ASP A 643 16.21 5.56 11.87
CA ASP A 643 17.40 4.81 11.47
C ASP A 643 18.02 5.41 10.20
N SER A 644 19.05 4.75 9.71
CA SER A 644 19.81 5.10 8.52
C SER A 644 20.27 3.84 7.79
N PRO A 645 20.72 3.92 6.52
CA PRO A 645 21.18 2.78 5.70
C PRO A 645 22.32 1.92 6.27
N ARG A 646 22.84 2.24 7.46
CA ARG A 646 23.80 1.44 8.24
C ARG A 646 23.13 0.41 9.15
N HIS A 647 21.85 0.61 9.48
CA HIS A 647 20.99 -0.28 10.25
C HIS A 647 21.69 -0.94 11.45
N SER A 648 22.27 -0.11 12.31
CA SER A 648 23.19 -0.57 13.36
C SER A 648 22.44 -1.31 14.47
N LEU A 649 22.97 -2.48 14.82
CA LEU A 649 22.45 -3.35 15.88
C LEU A 649 22.90 -2.92 17.28
N PHE A 650 24.18 -2.53 17.43
CA PHE A 650 24.78 -2.26 18.74
C PHE A 650 25.61 -0.96 18.79
N ALA A 651 26.28 -0.56 17.70
CA ALA A 651 27.18 0.60 17.72
C ALA A 651 26.48 1.95 18.03
N THR A 652 25.18 2.07 17.77
CA THR A 652 24.39 3.30 18.04
C THR A 652 23.68 3.32 19.40
N LEU A 653 23.76 2.25 20.20
CA LEU A 653 23.02 2.11 21.47
C LEU A 653 23.47 3.09 22.57
N GLN A 654 24.60 3.75 22.41
CA GLN A 654 25.12 4.77 23.32
C GLN A 654 25.15 6.17 22.68
N THR A 655 24.53 6.34 21.50
CA THR A 655 24.52 7.61 20.74
C THR A 655 23.11 7.95 20.25
N PHE A 656 22.74 7.57 19.03
CA PHE A 656 21.45 7.96 18.44
C PHE A 656 20.25 7.17 18.98
N HIS A 657 20.48 6.02 19.62
CA HIS A 657 19.43 5.12 20.14
C HIS A 657 19.49 4.94 21.67
N SER A 658 20.24 5.76 22.41
CA SER A 658 20.37 5.61 23.87
C SER A 658 19.09 5.90 24.66
N ASP A 659 18.22 6.75 24.12
CA ASP A 659 16.89 7.09 24.62
C ASP A 659 15.76 6.48 23.75
N ASP A 660 16.12 5.62 22.80
CA ASP A 660 15.25 5.15 21.71
C ASP A 660 15.58 3.69 21.31
N TYR A 661 15.82 2.84 22.30
CA TYR A 661 15.97 1.39 22.08
C TYR A 661 14.60 0.76 21.78
N HIS A 662 14.44 0.22 20.56
CA HIS A 662 13.30 -0.61 20.18
C HIS A 662 13.77 -2.01 19.81
N ASN A 663 13.14 -3.04 20.41
CA ASN A 663 13.17 -4.43 19.96
C ASN A 663 12.09 -5.24 20.72
N PRO A 664 10.87 -5.42 20.15
CA PRO A 664 9.75 -6.09 20.81
C PRO A 664 9.81 -7.63 20.68
N THR A 665 10.85 -8.19 20.06
CA THR A 665 11.06 -9.65 20.00
C THR A 665 11.44 -10.24 21.38
N TYR A 666 12.07 -9.45 22.26
CA TYR A 666 12.54 -9.91 23.57
C TYR A 666 11.61 -9.51 24.72
N THR A 667 11.56 -10.34 25.76
CA THR A 667 10.96 -10.01 27.05
C THR A 667 12.02 -9.96 28.16
N GLY A 668 11.73 -9.25 29.26
CA GLY A 668 12.64 -9.14 30.40
C GLY A 668 13.85 -8.22 30.15
N ASN A 669 15.03 -8.63 30.60
CA ASN A 669 16.24 -7.80 30.52
C ASN A 669 16.85 -7.78 29.10
N VAL A 670 16.73 -6.65 28.42
CA VAL A 670 17.27 -6.39 27.07
C VAL A 670 18.67 -5.76 27.07
N THR A 671 19.32 -5.59 28.22
CA THR A 671 20.67 -4.98 28.30
C THR A 671 21.66 -5.70 27.37
N GLY A 672 22.36 -4.91 26.54
CA GLY A 672 23.33 -5.41 25.57
C GLY A 672 22.76 -6.17 24.37
N CYS A 673 21.43 -6.38 24.28
CA CYS A 673 20.80 -6.98 23.11
C CYS A 673 20.90 -6.06 21.88
N PRO A 674 20.78 -6.59 20.65
CA PRO A 674 20.66 -5.75 19.47
C PRO A 674 19.35 -4.97 19.50
N ARG A 675 19.35 -3.69 19.08
CA ARG A 675 18.10 -3.06 18.64
C ARG A 675 17.56 -3.81 17.42
N GLU A 676 16.28 -3.62 17.14
CA GLU A 676 15.68 -3.95 15.85
C GLU A 676 15.83 -2.72 14.93
N PRO A 677 16.71 -2.75 13.91
CA PRO A 677 16.87 -1.63 12.99
C PRO A 677 15.62 -1.46 12.12
N TRP A 678 15.34 -0.23 11.71
CA TRP A 678 14.05 0.13 11.10
C TRP A 678 14.22 0.63 9.68
N HIS A 679 13.99 -0.25 8.69
CA HIS A 679 14.00 0.11 7.29
C HIS A 679 12.59 0.46 6.80
N ASP A 680 12.44 1.63 6.18
CA ASP A 680 11.12 2.15 5.78
C ASP A 680 11.20 3.14 4.61
N LEU A 681 10.06 3.38 3.97
CA LEU A 681 9.94 4.30 2.83
C LEU A 681 8.98 5.45 3.13
N HIS A 682 9.36 6.66 2.74
CA HIS A 682 8.52 7.85 2.87
C HIS A 682 8.69 8.78 1.66
N CYS A 683 7.78 9.73 1.50
CA CYS A 683 7.91 10.75 0.45
C CYS A 683 7.43 12.13 0.92
N LYS A 684 7.91 13.17 0.23
CA LYS A 684 7.41 14.54 0.29
C LYS A 684 6.81 14.90 -1.06
N ILE A 685 5.61 15.47 -1.03
CA ILE A 685 4.82 15.93 -2.17
C ILE A 685 4.74 17.46 -2.09
N ASP A 686 5.20 18.13 -3.14
CA ASP A 686 5.14 19.58 -3.28
C ASP A 686 4.52 19.93 -4.64
N GLY A 687 3.35 20.57 -4.60
CA GLY A 687 2.48 20.78 -5.77
C GLY A 687 1.01 20.40 -5.49
N PRO A 688 0.13 20.37 -6.52
CA PRO A 688 -1.31 20.27 -6.31
C PRO A 688 -1.79 19.01 -5.57
N ALA A 689 -1.07 17.89 -5.63
CA ALA A 689 -1.43 16.65 -4.92
C ALA A 689 -1.31 16.76 -3.39
N ALA A 690 -0.52 17.69 -2.85
CA ALA A 690 -0.45 17.93 -1.41
C ALA A 690 -1.81 18.41 -0.84
N TYR A 691 -2.63 19.06 -1.67
CA TYR A 691 -3.96 19.53 -1.31
C TYR A 691 -4.99 18.37 -1.27
N ASP A 692 -4.75 17.25 -1.95
CA ASP A 692 -5.56 16.03 -1.83
C ASP A 692 -5.26 15.29 -0.51
N VAL A 693 -3.98 15.28 -0.09
CA VAL A 693 -3.57 14.77 1.24
C VAL A 693 -4.19 15.62 2.36
N LEU A 694 -4.18 16.95 2.19
CA LEU A 694 -4.91 17.88 3.07
C LEU A 694 -6.41 17.59 3.09
N THR A 695 -7.05 17.45 1.92
CA THR A 695 -8.49 17.13 1.83
C THR A 695 -8.82 15.84 2.60
N ASN A 696 -7.97 14.82 2.52
CA ASN A 696 -8.11 13.60 3.33
C ASN A 696 -8.03 13.88 4.85
N PHE A 697 -7.10 14.74 5.30
CA PHE A 697 -7.03 15.14 6.71
C PHE A 697 -8.33 15.83 7.15
N GLU A 698 -8.82 16.80 6.37
CA GLU A 698 -10.01 17.58 6.69
C GLU A 698 -11.28 16.72 6.72
N GLU A 699 -11.44 15.83 5.72
CA GLU A 699 -12.53 14.86 5.66
C GLU A 699 -12.56 13.95 6.91
N ARG A 700 -11.39 13.52 7.41
CA ARG A 700 -11.25 12.71 8.64
C ARG A 700 -11.47 13.55 9.91
N TRP A 701 -10.83 14.71 10.03
CA TRP A 701 -10.93 15.59 11.19
C TRP A 701 -12.38 15.98 11.48
N LEU A 702 -13.10 16.42 10.44
CA LEU A 702 -14.51 16.78 10.55
C LEU A 702 -15.45 15.59 10.80
N LYS A 703 -14.94 14.35 10.73
CA LYS A 703 -15.65 13.15 11.19
C LYS A 703 -15.38 12.86 12.67
N ALA A 704 -14.11 12.88 13.07
CA ALA A 704 -13.69 12.62 14.45
C ALA A 704 -14.21 13.69 15.43
N ALA A 705 -14.14 14.97 15.06
CA ALA A 705 -14.50 16.11 15.92
C ALA A 705 -16.01 16.25 16.23
N LYS A 706 -16.84 15.25 15.93
CA LYS A 706 -18.31 15.34 16.11
C LYS A 706 -18.70 15.24 17.59
N PRO A 707 -19.42 16.24 18.15
CA PRO A 707 -19.73 16.27 19.58
C PRO A 707 -20.73 15.19 19.97
N HIS A 708 -20.35 14.39 20.96
CA HIS A 708 -21.18 13.35 21.57
C HIS A 708 -21.90 13.88 22.82
N GLY A 709 -23.15 13.43 23.02
CA GLY A 709 -23.98 13.80 24.17
C GLY A 709 -24.24 15.31 24.32
N ILE A 710 -24.25 15.77 25.58
CA ILE A 710 -24.60 17.15 25.98
C ILE A 710 -23.62 18.20 25.38
N LYS A 711 -22.41 17.79 24.97
CA LYS A 711 -21.41 18.68 24.35
C LYS A 711 -21.87 19.31 23.03
N LYS A 712 -22.94 18.80 22.39
CA LYS A 712 -23.59 19.40 21.20
C LYS A 712 -23.96 20.88 21.36
N LEU A 713 -24.18 21.35 22.58
CA LEU A 713 -24.70 22.69 22.88
C LEU A 713 -23.63 23.76 23.19
N LYS A 714 -22.33 23.44 23.16
CA LYS A 714 -21.29 24.34 23.72
C LYS A 714 -20.10 24.73 22.83
N ILE A 715 -19.76 24.01 21.76
CA ILE A 715 -18.57 24.32 20.94
C ILE A 715 -18.83 24.04 19.46
N SER A 716 -18.51 25.02 18.59
CA SER A 716 -18.33 24.79 17.15
C SER A 716 -16.93 24.22 16.89
N TYR A 717 -16.87 22.99 16.38
CA TYR A 717 -15.60 22.36 15.97
C TYR A 717 -15.30 22.55 14.46
N ASP A 718 -16.25 23.09 13.69
CA ASP A 718 -16.06 23.44 12.26
C ASP A 718 -15.17 24.72 12.07
N ASP A 719 -14.64 25.28 13.17
CA ASP A 719 -13.70 26.42 13.21
C ASP A 719 -12.27 26.02 13.63
N ALA A 720 -12.00 24.72 13.80
CA ALA A 720 -10.65 24.21 14.10
C ALA A 720 -9.72 24.17 12.87
N LEU A 721 -10.30 23.91 11.68
CA LEU A 721 -9.58 23.88 10.39
C LEU A 721 -9.51 25.28 9.78
N LEU A 722 -8.38 25.59 9.13
CA LEU A 722 -8.22 26.81 8.36
C LEU A 722 -8.88 26.64 6.99
N ARG A 723 -9.63 27.65 6.53
CA ARG A 723 -10.28 27.64 5.22
C ARG A 723 -9.37 28.36 4.23
N ILE A 724 -8.53 27.60 3.53
CA ILE A 724 -7.46 28.12 2.67
C ILE A 724 -8.00 29.08 1.60
N GLU A 725 -9.21 28.86 1.09
CA GLU A 725 -9.87 29.70 0.08
C GLU A 725 -10.22 31.11 0.61
N ARG A 726 -10.08 31.33 1.92
CA ARG A 726 -10.27 32.63 2.59
C ARG A 726 -8.96 33.27 3.06
N MET A 727 -7.82 32.65 2.77
CA MET A 727 -6.49 33.06 3.19
C MET A 727 -5.67 33.46 1.97
N PRO A 728 -5.79 34.70 1.47
CA PRO A 728 -5.18 35.13 0.19
C PRO A 728 -3.65 35.14 0.21
N GLU A 729 -3.00 34.91 1.35
CA GLU A 729 -1.56 34.64 1.45
C GLU A 729 -1.20 33.19 1.06
N ILE A 730 -2.09 32.22 1.27
CA ILE A 730 -1.92 30.83 0.82
C ILE A 730 -2.40 30.71 -0.63
N LEU A 731 -1.72 29.95 -1.46
CA LEU A 731 -2.13 29.62 -2.83
C LEU A 731 -3.19 28.51 -2.79
N GLY A 732 -4.26 28.66 -3.57
CA GLY A 732 -5.24 27.59 -3.76
C GLY A 732 -4.66 26.45 -4.61
N MET A 733 -5.32 25.29 -4.65
CA MET A 733 -4.89 24.13 -5.46
C MET A 733 -4.69 24.48 -6.95
N ALA A 734 -5.46 25.43 -7.49
CA ALA A 734 -5.36 25.89 -8.88
C ALA A 734 -4.21 26.89 -9.12
N ASP A 735 -3.76 27.60 -8.07
CA ASP A 735 -2.65 28.57 -8.11
C ASP A 735 -1.35 27.97 -7.53
N ALA A 736 -1.38 26.68 -7.14
CA ALA A 736 -0.26 26.00 -6.50
C ALA A 736 0.94 25.96 -7.47
N PRO A 737 2.16 26.34 -7.05
CA PRO A 737 3.27 26.50 -8.00
C PRO A 737 3.60 25.16 -8.66
N CYS A 738 3.39 25.11 -9.97
CA CYS A 738 3.73 23.96 -10.79
C CYS A 738 5.08 24.19 -11.47
N VAL A 739 5.90 23.15 -11.56
CA VAL A 739 6.98 23.12 -12.57
C VAL A 739 6.37 23.11 -13.97
N ARG A 740 7.13 23.56 -14.97
CA ARG A 740 6.65 23.67 -16.34
C ARG A 740 6.44 22.27 -16.94
N ASP A 741 5.53 22.13 -17.90
CA ASP A 741 5.30 20.85 -18.59
C ASP A 741 6.54 20.36 -19.38
N ASP A 742 7.46 21.26 -19.73
CA ASP A 742 8.74 20.94 -20.36
C ASP A 742 9.92 20.72 -19.38
N ASP A 743 9.68 20.78 -18.07
CA ASP A 743 10.68 20.49 -17.03
C ASP A 743 10.87 18.97 -16.85
N PRO A 744 12.08 18.41 -17.09
CA PRO A 744 12.31 16.97 -16.98
C PRO A 744 12.17 16.44 -15.55
N GLU A 745 12.49 17.25 -14.54
CA GLU A 745 12.39 16.86 -13.14
C GLU A 745 10.94 16.95 -12.60
N GLY A 746 10.00 17.39 -13.43
CA GLY A 746 8.58 17.45 -13.09
C GLY A 746 7.93 16.08 -12.86
N TRP A 747 6.90 16.06 -12.01
CA TRP A 747 6.17 14.85 -11.63
C TRP A 747 4.67 14.96 -11.91
N HIS A 748 4.05 13.81 -12.11
CA HIS A 748 2.61 13.62 -12.08
C HIS A 748 2.28 12.64 -10.95
N VAL A 749 1.37 13.04 -10.05
CA VAL A 749 1.16 12.39 -8.73
C VAL A 749 -0.33 12.20 -8.49
N GLN A 750 -0.73 11.03 -8.00
CA GLN A 750 -2.11 10.70 -7.67
C GLN A 750 -2.20 10.15 -6.25
N VAL A 751 -3.16 10.62 -5.45
CA VAL A 751 -3.38 10.17 -4.07
C VAL A 751 -4.42 9.06 -4.04
N PHE A 752 -4.12 8.00 -3.29
CA PHE A 752 -4.95 6.81 -3.14
C PHE A 752 -5.23 6.53 -1.67
N ARG A 753 -6.37 5.90 -1.36
CA ARG A 753 -6.76 5.54 0.00
C ARG A 753 -7.37 4.14 0.10
N SER A 754 -7.33 3.62 1.33
CA SER A 754 -8.25 2.61 1.83
C SER A 754 -9.02 3.28 2.97
N ILE A 755 -10.27 3.68 2.77
CA ILE A 755 -11.06 4.38 3.80
C ILE A 755 -12.57 4.28 3.55
N ASP A 756 -13.37 4.36 4.62
CA ASP A 756 -14.82 4.22 4.54
C ASP A 756 -15.62 5.45 5.01
N SER A 757 -16.92 5.45 4.73
CA SER A 757 -17.86 6.49 5.19
C SER A 757 -18.08 6.51 6.71
N ASN A 758 -17.46 5.63 7.49
CA ASN A 758 -17.42 5.70 8.95
C ASN A 758 -16.23 6.57 9.42
N SER A 759 -15.15 6.64 8.66
CA SER A 759 -13.97 7.47 8.96
C SER A 759 -13.95 8.89 8.34
N VAL A 760 -14.81 9.22 7.37
CA VAL A 760 -14.86 10.58 6.77
C VAL A 760 -16.20 11.35 6.87
N LYS A 761 -16.17 12.68 6.70
CA LYS A 761 -17.28 13.60 6.38
C LYS A 761 -16.98 14.17 4.99
N GLY A 762 -17.85 13.96 4.00
CA GLY A 762 -17.63 14.42 2.62
C GLY A 762 -18.21 13.45 1.58
N PHE A 763 -18.13 12.15 1.87
CA PHE A 763 -18.79 11.10 1.07
C PHE A 763 -20.32 11.32 1.00
N PRO A 764 -20.96 10.99 -0.13
CA PRO A 764 -22.37 11.28 -0.36
C PRO A 764 -23.29 10.49 0.57
N LYS A 765 -24.40 11.12 0.99
CA LYS A 765 -25.42 10.46 1.82
C LYS A 765 -26.25 9.43 1.07
N TYR A 766 -26.41 9.62 -0.24
CA TYR A 766 -27.16 8.73 -1.13
C TYR A 766 -26.18 7.85 -1.90
N PRO A 767 -26.22 6.51 -1.76
CA PRO A 767 -25.32 5.62 -2.49
C PRO A 767 -25.38 5.73 -4.01
N ARG A 768 -26.49 6.22 -4.58
CA ARG A 768 -26.61 6.54 -6.02
C ARG A 768 -25.61 7.60 -6.52
N ASP A 769 -25.06 8.42 -5.62
CA ASP A 769 -24.01 9.40 -5.94
C ASP A 769 -22.60 8.88 -5.64
N ALA A 770 -22.46 7.68 -5.05
CA ALA A 770 -21.15 7.08 -4.72
C ALA A 770 -20.35 6.75 -5.99
N THR A 771 -21.02 6.18 -7.01
CA THR A 771 -20.41 5.86 -8.31
C THR A 771 -19.84 7.10 -9.00
N LYS A 772 -20.46 8.27 -8.84
CA LYS A 772 -19.96 9.56 -9.38
C LYS A 772 -18.67 10.06 -8.71
N ARG A 773 -18.27 9.46 -7.58
CA ARG A 773 -17.00 9.69 -6.88
C ARG A 773 -16.10 8.44 -6.87
N ASN A 774 -16.41 7.45 -7.72
CA ASN A 774 -15.71 6.17 -7.80
C ASN A 774 -15.65 5.39 -6.46
N LEU A 775 -16.67 5.55 -5.62
CA LEU A 775 -16.78 4.85 -4.33
C LEU A 775 -17.60 3.56 -4.47
N VAL A 776 -17.10 2.48 -3.86
CA VAL A 776 -17.74 1.16 -3.84
C VAL A 776 -18.78 1.07 -2.72
N CYS A 777 -19.90 0.38 -2.97
CA CYS A 777 -20.93 0.14 -1.97
C CYS A 777 -20.60 -1.11 -1.14
N GLY A 778 -20.34 -0.92 0.16
CA GLY A 778 -20.32 -1.99 1.16
C GLY A 778 -21.69 -2.18 1.83
N LYS A 779 -21.80 -3.13 2.78
CA LYS A 779 -23.04 -3.32 3.55
C LYS A 779 -23.22 -2.12 4.50
N ASN A 780 -24.17 -1.24 4.19
CA ASN A 780 -24.47 0.01 4.92
C ASN A 780 -23.29 1.03 4.99
N VAL A 781 -22.33 0.97 4.07
CA VAL A 781 -21.12 1.82 4.07
C VAL A 781 -20.66 2.13 2.64
N LEU A 782 -20.04 3.29 2.40
CA LEU A 782 -19.33 3.61 1.15
C LEU A 782 -17.81 3.49 1.37
N ILE A 783 -17.09 2.98 0.37
CA ILE A 783 -15.69 2.56 0.47
C ILE A 783 -14.88 3.21 -0.64
N ASP A 784 -13.74 3.81 -0.28
CA ASP A 784 -12.61 4.12 -1.16
C ASP A 784 -11.58 3.01 -0.95
N MET A 785 -11.24 2.29 -2.02
CA MET A 785 -10.24 1.21 -2.02
C MET A 785 -9.20 1.44 -3.14
N SER A 786 -8.98 2.70 -3.50
CA SER A 786 -8.16 3.09 -4.64
C SER A 786 -6.69 2.66 -4.55
N ILE A 787 -6.16 2.34 -3.35
CA ILE A 787 -4.82 1.75 -3.21
C ILE A 787 -4.75 0.37 -3.88
N HIS A 788 -5.72 -0.52 -3.62
CA HIS A 788 -5.78 -1.84 -4.25
C HIS A 788 -5.89 -1.72 -5.77
N THR A 789 -6.75 -0.82 -6.25
CA THR A 789 -6.87 -0.50 -7.69
C THR A 789 -5.55 -0.02 -8.28
N ALA A 790 -4.83 0.87 -7.59
CA ALA A 790 -3.56 1.42 -8.06
C ALA A 790 -2.45 0.36 -8.14
N TYR A 791 -2.30 -0.49 -7.13
CA TYR A 791 -1.38 -1.63 -7.17
C TYR A 791 -1.71 -2.57 -8.33
N VAL A 792 -2.97 -3.01 -8.46
CA VAL A 792 -3.40 -3.94 -9.53
C VAL A 792 -3.17 -3.36 -10.92
N LYS A 793 -3.52 -2.09 -11.16
CA LYS A 793 -3.31 -1.46 -12.47
C LYS A 793 -1.82 -1.22 -12.77
N ALA A 794 -0.98 -0.93 -11.79
CA ALA A 794 0.47 -0.81 -11.97
C ALA A 794 1.14 -2.17 -12.27
N ILE A 795 0.78 -3.24 -11.54
CA ILE A 795 1.27 -4.61 -11.80
C ILE A 795 0.89 -5.07 -13.22
N ARG A 796 -0.33 -4.76 -13.66
CA ARG A 796 -0.80 -5.05 -15.03
C ARG A 796 -0.09 -4.23 -16.11
N ALA A 797 0.30 -2.99 -15.79
CA ALA A 797 1.08 -2.14 -16.70
C ALA A 797 2.53 -2.63 -16.87
N ALA A 798 3.12 -3.28 -15.86
CA ALA A 798 4.52 -3.67 -15.81
C ALA A 798 4.98 -4.49 -17.02
N GLN A 799 6.14 -4.14 -17.58
CA GLN A 799 6.72 -4.73 -18.79
C GLN A 799 8.06 -5.43 -18.58
N HIS A 800 8.87 -4.95 -17.63
CA HIS A 800 10.27 -5.34 -17.43
C HIS A 800 10.47 -5.93 -16.03
N PHE A 801 10.13 -5.21 -14.97
CA PHE A 801 10.26 -5.71 -13.61
C PHE A 801 9.35 -5.01 -12.58
N ILE A 802 9.17 -5.69 -11.45
CA ILE A 802 8.55 -5.15 -10.24
C ILE A 802 9.54 -5.31 -9.07
N TYR A 803 9.73 -4.24 -8.29
CA TYR A 803 10.45 -4.26 -7.02
C TYR A 803 9.49 -3.81 -5.92
N ILE A 804 9.26 -4.65 -4.91
CA ILE A 804 8.34 -4.41 -3.79
C ILE A 804 9.11 -4.50 -2.49
N GLU A 805 8.82 -3.57 -1.57
CA GLU A 805 9.18 -3.68 -0.17
C GLU A 805 7.90 -3.58 0.67
N ASN A 806 7.64 -4.58 1.51
CA ASN A 806 6.42 -4.58 2.32
C ASN A 806 6.55 -5.30 3.67
N GLN A 807 5.97 -4.72 4.72
CA GLN A 807 5.85 -5.35 6.05
C GLN A 807 5.09 -6.69 6.03
N TYR A 808 4.14 -6.88 5.09
CA TYR A 808 3.39 -8.13 4.93
C TYR A 808 3.22 -8.48 3.46
N PHE A 809 3.20 -9.77 3.12
CA PHE A 809 2.87 -10.25 1.78
C PHE A 809 1.89 -11.44 1.81
N ILE A 810 0.60 -11.12 1.94
CA ILE A 810 -0.51 -12.07 2.09
C ILE A 810 -1.65 -11.69 1.15
N GLY A 811 -2.19 -12.65 0.40
CA GLY A 811 -3.39 -12.40 -0.41
C GLY A 811 -3.77 -13.49 -1.39
N SER A 812 -4.84 -13.19 -2.14
CA SER A 812 -5.44 -14.05 -3.16
C SER A 812 -5.87 -15.43 -2.66
N SER A 813 -6.40 -15.50 -1.42
CA SER A 813 -6.65 -16.77 -0.72
C SER A 813 -7.54 -17.74 -1.47
N TYR A 814 -8.54 -17.23 -2.21
CA TYR A 814 -9.44 -18.03 -3.05
C TYR A 814 -8.71 -18.96 -4.04
N ASN A 815 -7.44 -18.67 -4.37
CA ASN A 815 -6.60 -19.49 -5.25
C ASN A 815 -5.55 -20.35 -4.53
N TRP A 816 -5.42 -20.27 -3.19
CA TRP A 816 -4.55 -21.15 -2.41
C TRP A 816 -4.99 -22.62 -2.51
N ASN A 817 -4.11 -23.56 -2.18
CA ASN A 817 -4.42 -24.99 -2.18
C ASN A 817 -5.40 -25.43 -1.06
N GLN A 818 -5.49 -24.65 0.02
CA GLN A 818 -6.32 -24.86 1.20
C GLN A 818 -6.72 -23.48 1.77
N TYR A 819 -7.71 -23.42 2.67
CA TYR A 819 -8.17 -22.18 3.34
C TYR A 819 -8.64 -21.06 2.38
N ARG A 820 -9.28 -21.44 1.28
CA ARG A 820 -9.70 -20.50 0.22
C ARG A 820 -10.61 -19.38 0.73
N ASP A 821 -11.59 -19.79 1.54
CA ASP A 821 -12.68 -18.96 2.03
C ASP A 821 -12.31 -18.05 3.22
N VAL A 822 -11.06 -18.07 3.70
CA VAL A 822 -10.56 -17.20 4.79
C VAL A 822 -10.74 -15.71 4.50
N GLY A 823 -10.84 -15.35 3.21
CA GLY A 823 -11.26 -14.02 2.78
C GLY A 823 -10.13 -13.00 2.58
N ALA A 824 -8.88 -13.43 2.46
CA ALA A 824 -7.76 -12.57 2.04
C ALA A 824 -7.81 -12.34 0.51
N ASN A 825 -8.88 -11.70 0.05
CA ASN A 825 -9.29 -11.63 -1.35
C ASN A 825 -8.55 -10.57 -2.20
N ASN A 826 -7.58 -9.84 -1.64
CA ASN A 826 -6.77 -8.90 -2.42
C ASN A 826 -6.04 -9.61 -3.59
N LEU A 827 -5.82 -8.89 -4.69
CA LEU A 827 -5.39 -9.47 -5.96
C LEU A 827 -3.87 -9.40 -6.17
N ILE A 828 -3.12 -8.77 -5.27
CA ILE A 828 -1.73 -8.36 -5.52
C ILE A 828 -0.81 -9.56 -5.77
N PRO A 829 -0.80 -10.62 -4.93
CA PRO A 829 0.03 -11.80 -5.19
C PRO A 829 -0.31 -12.52 -6.51
N ILE A 830 -1.59 -12.67 -6.85
CA ILE A 830 -1.97 -13.39 -8.06
C ILE A 830 -1.73 -12.57 -9.33
N GLU A 831 -1.92 -11.25 -9.31
CA GLU A 831 -1.62 -10.38 -10.47
C GLU A 831 -0.11 -10.40 -10.79
N ILE A 832 0.77 -10.44 -9.78
CA ILE A 832 2.21 -10.61 -9.98
C ILE A 832 2.54 -11.99 -10.57
N ALA A 833 1.97 -13.06 -10.01
CA ALA A 833 2.21 -14.42 -10.50
C ALA A 833 1.66 -14.64 -11.93
N LEU A 834 0.51 -14.04 -12.26
CA LEU A 834 -0.06 -14.07 -13.60
C LEU A 834 0.74 -13.21 -14.58
N LYS A 835 1.18 -12.00 -14.21
CA LYS A 835 2.09 -11.18 -15.03
C LYS A 835 3.37 -11.92 -15.40
N ILE A 836 3.97 -12.64 -14.46
CA ILE A 836 5.13 -13.51 -14.73
C ILE A 836 4.74 -14.65 -15.68
N ALA A 837 3.61 -15.33 -15.44
CA ALA A 837 3.14 -16.42 -16.27
C ALA A 837 2.83 -15.99 -17.73
N GLU A 838 2.24 -14.81 -17.93
CA GLU A 838 2.06 -14.19 -19.25
C GLU A 838 3.40 -13.93 -19.95
N LYS A 839 4.36 -13.29 -19.24
CA LYS A 839 5.68 -12.96 -19.80
C LYS A 839 6.44 -14.23 -20.20
N ILE A 840 6.34 -15.30 -19.40
CA ILE A 840 6.85 -16.64 -19.73
C ILE A 840 6.18 -17.18 -21.01
N ARG A 841 4.85 -17.15 -21.11
CA ARG A 841 4.11 -17.61 -22.30
C ARG A 841 4.41 -16.79 -23.56
N ALA A 842 4.73 -15.51 -23.39
CA ALA A 842 5.17 -14.61 -24.45
C ALA A 842 6.67 -14.74 -24.79
N HIS A 843 7.40 -15.64 -24.12
CA HIS A 843 8.86 -15.78 -24.19
C HIS A 843 9.65 -14.47 -23.90
N GLN A 844 9.05 -13.58 -23.11
CA GLN A 844 9.64 -12.31 -22.69
C GLN A 844 10.35 -12.45 -21.33
N ARG A 845 11.42 -11.69 -21.13
CA ARG A 845 12.07 -11.55 -19.83
C ARG A 845 11.23 -10.64 -18.91
N PHE A 846 11.11 -11.05 -17.66
CA PHE A 846 10.51 -10.28 -16.58
C PHE A 846 11.11 -10.74 -15.25
N ALA A 847 11.10 -9.87 -14.24
CA ALA A 847 11.52 -10.23 -12.88
C ALA A 847 10.65 -9.53 -11.80
N ALA A 848 10.40 -10.23 -10.70
CA ALA A 848 9.78 -9.68 -9.50
C ALA A 848 10.68 -9.93 -8.29
N TYR A 849 11.01 -8.85 -7.59
CA TYR A 849 11.81 -8.82 -6.38
C TYR A 849 10.92 -8.35 -5.23
N ILE A 850 10.80 -9.14 -4.16
CA ILE A 850 9.95 -8.84 -3.01
C ILE A 850 10.80 -8.88 -1.75
N VAL A 851 10.94 -7.75 -1.07
CA VAL A 851 11.62 -7.64 0.22
C VAL A 851 10.56 -7.53 1.32
N ILE A 852 10.67 -8.40 2.32
CA ILE A 852 9.75 -8.52 3.46
C ILE A 852 10.55 -8.65 4.76
N PRO A 853 9.99 -8.34 5.94
CA PRO A 853 10.70 -8.58 7.20
C PRO A 853 10.91 -10.09 7.41
N MET A 854 11.96 -10.48 8.13
CA MET A 854 12.28 -11.90 8.33
C MET A 854 11.12 -12.61 9.05
N TRP A 855 10.61 -12.00 10.11
CA TRP A 855 9.31 -12.27 10.72
C TRP A 855 8.56 -10.94 10.99
N PRO A 856 7.21 -10.94 11.06
CA PRO A 856 6.45 -9.80 11.57
C PRO A 856 6.82 -9.46 13.02
N GLU A 857 6.97 -8.17 13.31
CA GLU A 857 7.39 -7.59 14.60
C GLU A 857 6.72 -8.19 15.85
N GLY A 858 7.52 -8.35 16.91
CA GLY A 858 7.16 -9.09 18.11
C GLY A 858 7.75 -10.49 18.12
N ASN A 859 7.34 -11.32 19.09
CA ASN A 859 7.91 -12.66 19.31
C ASN A 859 7.60 -13.62 18.13
N PRO A 860 8.61 -14.16 17.40
CA PRO A 860 8.41 -15.09 16.29
C PRO A 860 7.88 -16.47 16.69
N THR A 861 8.00 -16.86 17.97
CA THR A 861 7.31 -18.06 18.51
C THR A 861 5.84 -17.77 18.86
N GLY A 862 5.43 -16.50 18.88
CA GLY A 862 4.08 -16.06 19.23
C GLY A 862 3.05 -16.54 18.21
N ALA A 863 1.89 -16.99 18.71
CA ALA A 863 0.85 -17.57 17.88
C ALA A 863 0.32 -16.62 16.76
N PRO A 864 0.18 -15.29 16.94
CA PRO A 864 -0.17 -14.37 15.85
C PRO A 864 0.89 -14.35 14.74
N THR A 865 2.17 -14.20 15.10
CA THR A 865 3.30 -14.13 14.16
C THR A 865 3.44 -15.44 13.38
N GLN A 866 3.34 -16.57 14.07
CA GLN A 866 3.29 -17.91 13.47
C GLN A 866 2.11 -18.10 12.49
N ARG A 867 0.94 -17.54 12.80
CA ARG A 867 -0.24 -17.59 11.93
C ARG A 867 -0.07 -16.73 10.67
N ILE A 868 0.53 -15.55 10.80
CA ILE A 868 0.81 -14.64 9.68
C ILE A 868 1.84 -15.27 8.73
N LEU A 869 2.93 -15.85 9.26
CA LEU A 869 3.94 -16.57 8.48
C LEU A 869 3.34 -17.76 7.69
N PHE A 870 2.34 -18.44 8.25
CA PHE A 870 1.63 -19.52 7.55
C PHE A 870 0.81 -19.00 6.35
N TRP A 871 0.14 -17.86 6.48
CA TRP A 871 -0.57 -17.23 5.36
C TRP A 871 0.39 -16.69 4.28
N GLN A 872 1.56 -16.20 4.69
CA GLN A 872 2.64 -15.81 3.77
C GLN A 872 3.18 -17.03 3.01
N HIS A 873 3.42 -18.16 3.69
CA HIS A 873 3.80 -19.43 3.05
C HIS A 873 2.76 -19.89 2.01
N LYS A 874 1.46 -19.87 2.35
CA LYS A 874 0.38 -20.20 1.40
C LYS A 874 0.35 -19.27 0.19
N THR A 875 0.63 -17.97 0.40
CA THR A 875 0.71 -16.97 -0.67
C THR A 875 1.91 -17.24 -1.59
N MET A 876 3.11 -17.41 -1.04
CA MET A 876 4.32 -17.79 -1.80
C MET A 876 4.10 -19.09 -2.59
N GLN A 877 3.53 -20.12 -1.95
CA GLN A 877 3.30 -21.42 -2.56
C GLN A 877 2.36 -21.34 -3.77
N MET A 878 1.31 -20.51 -3.71
CA MET A 878 0.42 -20.27 -4.84
C MET A 878 1.16 -19.57 -6.00
N MET A 879 1.99 -18.56 -5.72
CA MET A 879 2.72 -17.83 -6.77
C MET A 879 3.70 -18.75 -7.52
N TYR A 880 4.53 -19.49 -6.79
CA TYR A 880 5.52 -20.37 -7.42
C TYR A 880 4.89 -21.56 -8.16
N GLU A 881 3.74 -22.08 -7.72
CA GLU A 881 2.97 -23.10 -8.46
C GLU A 881 2.44 -22.57 -9.81
N LEU A 882 1.93 -21.33 -9.84
CA LEU A 882 1.47 -20.68 -11.08
C LEU A 882 2.62 -20.44 -12.07
N ILE A 883 3.78 -20.00 -11.57
CA ILE A 883 4.97 -19.72 -12.39
C ILE A 883 5.56 -21.03 -12.95
N TYR A 884 5.69 -22.08 -12.12
CA TYR A 884 6.11 -23.40 -12.59
C TYR A 884 5.16 -23.97 -13.65
N LYS A 885 3.84 -23.86 -13.43
CA LYS A 885 2.84 -24.28 -14.42
C LYS A 885 3.00 -23.54 -15.75
N ALA A 886 3.32 -22.25 -15.73
CA ALA A 886 3.58 -21.46 -16.94
C ALA A 886 4.86 -21.90 -17.68
N LEU A 887 5.92 -22.29 -16.96
CA LEU A 887 7.13 -22.85 -17.57
C LEU A 887 6.84 -24.16 -18.31
N VAL A 888 6.11 -25.09 -17.67
CA VAL A 888 5.69 -26.37 -18.26
C VAL A 888 4.75 -26.17 -19.45
N GLU A 889 3.87 -25.16 -19.42
CA GLU A 889 2.97 -24.83 -20.54
C GLU A 889 3.71 -24.43 -21.84
N VAL A 890 4.98 -24.04 -21.77
CA VAL A 890 5.81 -23.69 -22.95
C VAL A 890 7.14 -24.47 -23.04
N GLY A 891 7.32 -25.54 -22.27
CA GLY A 891 8.50 -26.41 -22.34
C GLY A 891 9.81 -25.75 -21.87
N LEU A 892 9.74 -24.90 -20.84
CA LEU A 892 10.87 -24.12 -20.30
C LEU A 892 11.31 -24.55 -18.89
N GLU A 893 10.69 -25.56 -18.30
CA GLU A 893 10.94 -26.04 -16.93
C GLU A 893 12.35 -26.63 -16.73
N ASP A 894 12.99 -27.13 -17.79
CA ASP A 894 14.38 -27.60 -17.76
C ASP A 894 15.39 -26.46 -17.93
N ALA A 895 15.01 -25.37 -18.62
CA ALA A 895 15.88 -24.23 -18.91
C ALA A 895 15.93 -23.18 -17.78
N TYR A 896 14.82 -22.97 -17.06
CA TYR A 896 14.68 -21.97 -16.00
C TYR A 896 14.07 -22.56 -14.73
N SER A 897 14.32 -21.91 -13.60
CA SER A 897 13.58 -22.14 -12.35
C SER A 897 12.54 -21.03 -12.11
N PRO A 898 11.52 -21.25 -11.26
CA PRO A 898 10.64 -20.15 -10.82
C PRO A 898 11.39 -18.98 -10.16
N GLN A 899 12.55 -19.25 -9.52
CA GLN A 899 13.43 -18.22 -8.95
C GLN A 899 14.26 -17.45 -9.98
N ASP A 900 14.22 -17.82 -11.27
CA ASP A 900 14.74 -16.97 -12.35
C ASP A 900 13.73 -15.89 -12.80
N TYR A 901 12.57 -15.78 -12.12
CA TYR A 901 11.51 -14.80 -12.37
C TYR A 901 10.93 -14.17 -11.09
N LEU A 902 10.79 -14.90 -9.98
CA LEU A 902 10.25 -14.41 -8.71
C LEU A 902 11.22 -14.70 -7.56
N ASN A 903 11.63 -13.69 -6.80
CA ASN A 903 12.49 -13.86 -5.64
C ASN A 903 11.94 -13.11 -4.42
N PHE A 904 11.99 -13.79 -3.26
CA PHE A 904 11.69 -13.21 -1.96
C PHE A 904 12.99 -13.06 -1.15
N TYR A 905 13.11 -11.92 -0.47
CA TYR A 905 14.24 -11.56 0.36
C TYR A 905 13.75 -11.00 1.70
N CYS A 906 14.64 -10.99 2.69
CA CYS A 906 14.50 -10.18 3.90
C CYS A 906 15.79 -9.41 4.16
N LEU A 907 15.77 -8.48 5.11
CA LEU A 907 16.97 -7.73 5.51
C LEU A 907 17.49 -8.23 6.86
N GLY A 908 18.81 -8.20 7.04
CA GLY A 908 19.47 -8.53 8.31
C GLY A 908 20.89 -8.00 8.37
N ASN A 909 21.39 -7.80 9.59
CA ASN A 909 22.74 -7.28 9.84
C ASN A 909 23.51 -8.19 10.81
N ARG A 910 24.84 -8.04 10.83
CA ARG A 910 25.74 -8.68 11.78
C ARG A 910 26.97 -7.81 12.00
N GLU A 911 27.16 -7.38 13.25
CA GLU A 911 28.24 -6.47 13.66
C GLU A 911 29.32 -7.23 14.44
N ALA A 912 30.53 -7.30 13.89
CA ALA A 912 31.70 -7.81 14.60
C ALA A 912 31.96 -7.02 15.90
N PRO A 913 32.46 -7.65 16.98
CA PRO A 913 32.85 -6.92 18.18
C PRO A 913 33.96 -5.91 17.88
N ALA A 914 33.84 -4.70 18.42
CA ALA A 914 34.93 -3.73 18.37
C ALA A 914 36.19 -4.31 19.03
N ALA A 915 37.38 -4.02 18.49
CA ALA A 915 38.65 -4.61 18.94
C ALA A 915 39.03 -4.29 20.42
N SER A 916 38.31 -3.38 21.07
CA SER A 916 38.45 -3.01 22.48
C SER A 916 37.27 -3.44 23.36
N ALA A 917 36.33 -4.24 22.85
CA ALA A 917 35.21 -4.75 23.62
C ALA A 917 35.70 -5.80 24.65
N PRO A 918 35.28 -5.72 25.92
CA PRO A 918 35.62 -6.75 26.90
C PRO A 918 34.96 -8.07 26.52
N SER A 919 35.70 -9.18 26.65
CA SER A 919 35.15 -10.52 26.44
C SER A 919 34.09 -10.83 27.50
N GLU A 920 32.81 -10.85 27.14
CA GLU A 920 31.73 -11.29 28.02
C GLU A 920 31.89 -12.78 28.35
N ASN A 921 32.64 -13.09 29.41
CA ASN A 921 32.81 -14.44 29.96
C ASN A 921 31.54 -14.98 30.66
N GLN A 922 30.36 -14.53 30.24
CA GLN A 922 29.10 -15.17 30.60
C GLN A 922 28.88 -16.36 29.67
N ALA A 923 28.70 -17.55 30.24
CA ALA A 923 28.19 -18.68 29.48
C ALA A 923 26.79 -18.30 28.96
N ALA A 924 26.70 -17.99 27.66
CA ALA A 924 25.47 -17.48 27.06
C ALA A 924 24.31 -18.44 27.34
N ALA A 925 23.32 -17.97 28.09
CA ALA A 925 22.12 -18.74 28.36
C ALA A 925 21.43 -19.10 27.04
N ASN A 926 20.82 -20.28 26.96
CA ASN A 926 20.05 -20.73 25.80
C ASN A 926 18.69 -20.01 25.73
N THR A 927 18.72 -18.69 25.63
CA THR A 927 17.58 -17.79 25.46
C THR A 927 17.83 -16.89 24.25
N PRO A 928 16.78 -16.35 23.60
CA PRO A 928 16.94 -15.45 22.45
C PRO A 928 17.90 -14.28 22.72
N GLN A 929 17.82 -13.67 23.90
CA GLN A 929 18.71 -12.58 24.31
C GLN A 929 20.18 -13.02 24.36
N GLY A 930 20.46 -14.20 24.95
CA GLY A 930 21.82 -14.73 25.08
C GLY A 930 22.43 -15.14 23.74
N LEU A 931 21.62 -15.78 22.88
CA LEU A 931 22.04 -16.22 21.55
C LEU A 931 22.28 -15.02 20.62
N SER A 932 21.38 -14.05 20.56
CA SER A 932 21.55 -12.86 19.70
C SER A 932 22.73 -11.98 20.12
N ARG A 933 23.01 -11.86 21.44
CA ARG A 933 24.24 -11.18 21.92
C ARG A 933 25.50 -11.93 21.48
N LYS A 934 25.54 -13.25 21.68
CA LYS A 934 26.68 -14.12 21.31
C LYS A 934 26.94 -14.11 19.81
N ASN A 935 25.90 -14.26 19.00
CA ASN A 935 25.99 -14.44 17.56
C ASN A 935 25.94 -13.11 16.78
N ARG A 936 25.70 -12.00 17.47
CA ARG A 936 25.94 -10.61 17.04
C ARG A 936 25.12 -10.16 15.82
N ARG A 937 23.95 -10.78 15.61
CA ARG A 937 23.08 -10.61 14.44
C ARG A 937 21.64 -10.33 14.83
N PHE A 938 20.89 -9.69 13.93
CA PHE A 938 19.43 -9.57 14.01
C PHE A 938 18.84 -9.24 12.64
N MET A 939 17.53 -9.42 12.45
CA MET A 939 16.88 -8.90 11.24
C MET A 939 16.91 -7.37 11.23
N ILE A 940 16.92 -6.78 10.04
CA ILE A 940 16.55 -5.38 9.83
C ILE A 940 15.06 -5.43 9.49
N TYR A 941 14.25 -4.71 10.27
CA TYR A 941 12.81 -4.80 10.12
C TYR A 941 12.34 -3.94 8.95
N VAL A 942 11.88 -4.62 7.90
CA VAL A 942 11.29 -4.00 6.70
C VAL A 942 9.88 -3.55 7.05
N HIS A 943 9.76 -2.32 7.55
CA HIS A 943 8.47 -1.67 7.73
C HIS A 943 7.98 -0.94 6.48
N SER A 944 8.83 -0.81 5.44
CA SER A 944 8.48 -0.30 4.11
C SER A 944 7.07 -0.67 3.63
N LYS A 945 6.41 0.23 2.89
CA LYS A 945 5.20 -0.08 2.08
C LYS A 945 5.29 0.60 0.71
N GLY A 946 6.04 0.00 -0.21
CA GLY A 946 6.22 0.56 -1.55
C GLY A 946 6.38 -0.46 -2.66
N MET A 947 6.22 0.04 -3.88
CA MET A 947 6.41 -0.69 -5.12
C MET A 947 6.98 0.23 -6.20
N ILE A 948 8.03 -0.23 -6.88
CA ILE A 948 8.61 0.39 -8.06
C ILE A 948 8.34 -0.52 -9.26
N VAL A 949 7.92 0.07 -10.38
CA VAL A 949 7.60 -0.62 -11.64
C VAL A 949 8.45 -0.03 -12.75
N ASP A 950 9.20 -0.89 -13.44
CA ASP A 950 9.98 -0.60 -14.65
C ASP A 950 10.94 0.62 -14.56
N ASP A 951 11.34 1.02 -13.35
CA ASP A 951 12.05 2.28 -13.03
C ASP A 951 11.33 3.59 -13.47
N GLU A 952 10.06 3.53 -13.92
CA GLU A 952 9.27 4.70 -14.36
C GLU A 952 8.14 5.12 -13.42
N TYR A 953 7.67 4.25 -12.54
CA TYR A 953 6.56 4.53 -11.62
C TYR A 953 6.82 3.98 -10.21
N VAL A 954 6.39 4.73 -9.20
CA VAL A 954 6.52 4.37 -7.78
C VAL A 954 5.20 4.56 -7.04
N ILE A 955 4.88 3.63 -6.14
CA ILE A 955 3.86 3.76 -5.09
C ILE A 955 4.57 3.76 -3.73
N ILE A 956 4.26 4.72 -2.86
CA ILE A 956 4.67 4.75 -1.43
C ILE A 956 3.44 5.14 -0.59
N GLY A 957 3.27 4.52 0.58
CA GLY A 957 2.18 4.86 1.50
C GLY A 957 2.27 4.15 2.84
N SER A 958 1.14 4.01 3.52
CA SER A 958 1.00 3.26 4.78
C SER A 958 0.49 1.83 4.59
N ALA A 959 -0.03 1.49 3.40
CA ALA A 959 -0.78 0.27 3.13
C ALA A 959 0.10 -0.98 2.89
N ASN A 960 -0.10 -1.99 3.73
CA ASN A 960 0.56 -3.28 3.61
C ASN A 960 -0.08 -4.17 2.52
N ILE A 961 0.64 -5.17 1.98
CA ILE A 961 0.08 -6.18 1.07
C ILE A 961 -0.57 -7.28 1.92
N ASN A 962 -1.72 -6.93 2.49
CA ASN A 962 -2.63 -7.81 3.22
C ASN A 962 -4.08 -7.32 3.05
N GLN A 963 -5.07 -8.08 3.51
CA GLN A 963 -6.48 -7.71 3.42
C GLN A 963 -6.82 -6.55 4.38
N ARG A 964 -6.19 -6.50 5.57
CA ARG A 964 -6.29 -5.37 6.54
C ARG A 964 -6.10 -4.00 5.89
N SER A 965 -5.09 -3.83 5.04
CA SER A 965 -4.80 -2.55 4.38
C SER A 965 -5.49 -2.38 3.02
N MET A 966 -5.85 -3.47 2.33
CA MET A 966 -6.37 -3.42 0.94
C MET A 966 -7.91 -3.44 0.83
N GLU A 967 -8.67 -3.76 1.88
CA GLU A 967 -10.13 -3.90 1.82
C GLU A 967 -10.91 -2.56 1.91
N GLY A 968 -10.29 -1.48 2.40
CA GLY A 968 -10.96 -0.18 2.60
C GLY A 968 -11.93 -0.10 3.79
N THR A 969 -12.54 -1.22 4.21
CA THR A 969 -13.39 -1.30 5.42
C THR A 969 -12.69 -1.71 6.70
N ARG A 970 -11.41 -2.11 6.64
CA ARG A 970 -10.60 -2.54 7.79
C ARG A 970 -9.82 -1.35 8.36
N ASP A 971 -8.50 -1.30 8.16
CA ASP A 971 -7.68 -0.17 8.60
C ASP A 971 -7.79 0.98 7.60
N THR A 972 -7.60 2.22 8.05
CA THR A 972 -7.56 3.36 7.12
C THR A 972 -6.14 3.65 6.66
N GLU A 973 -5.92 3.68 5.35
CA GLU A 973 -4.60 3.84 4.73
C GLU A 973 -4.57 5.01 3.74
N ILE A 974 -3.36 5.46 3.39
CA ILE A 974 -3.09 6.43 2.35
C ILE A 974 -1.82 6.03 1.57
N ALA A 975 -1.80 6.30 0.28
CA ALA A 975 -0.61 6.20 -0.55
C ALA A 975 -0.60 7.32 -1.60
N MET A 976 0.57 7.54 -2.20
CA MET A 976 0.69 8.22 -3.49
C MET A 976 1.20 7.22 -4.53
N GLY A 977 0.83 7.42 -5.79
CA GLY A 977 1.53 6.87 -6.94
C GLY A 977 2.01 8.00 -7.84
N ALA A 978 3.24 7.90 -8.35
CA ALA A 978 3.89 8.98 -9.08
C ALA A 978 4.84 8.49 -10.18
N TYR A 979 4.97 9.31 -11.24
CA TYR A 979 5.97 9.16 -12.30
C TYR A 979 6.47 10.54 -12.77
N GLN A 980 7.62 10.56 -13.44
CA GLN A 980 8.13 11.72 -14.16
C GLN A 980 7.79 11.56 -15.66
N PRO A 981 6.94 12.42 -16.27
CA PRO A 981 6.49 12.24 -17.67
C PRO A 981 7.58 12.45 -18.73
N HIS A 982 8.82 12.77 -18.32
CA HIS A 982 10.00 12.82 -19.19
C HIS A 982 10.89 11.57 -19.06
N HIS A 983 10.72 10.75 -18.02
CA HIS A 983 11.50 9.55 -17.73
C HIS A 983 10.60 8.30 -17.69
N THR A 984 9.92 8.02 -18.80
CA THR A 984 9.14 6.78 -19.03
C THR A 984 9.64 6.02 -20.25
N TRP A 985 9.47 4.70 -20.27
CA TRP A 985 9.78 3.85 -21.44
C TRP A 985 9.02 4.31 -22.69
N ALA A 986 7.75 4.66 -22.52
CA ALA A 986 6.89 5.15 -23.60
C ALA A 986 7.39 6.45 -24.28
N ARG A 987 8.28 7.22 -23.62
CA ARG A 987 8.85 8.46 -24.15
C ARG A 987 10.33 8.37 -24.49
N LYS A 988 11.13 7.62 -23.71
CA LYS A 988 12.57 7.45 -23.93
C LYS A 988 12.92 6.31 -24.90
N LEU A 989 12.02 5.36 -25.13
CA LEU A 989 12.25 4.13 -25.90
C LEU A 989 13.45 3.30 -25.40
N SER A 990 13.83 3.51 -24.14
CA SER A 990 14.99 2.95 -23.44
C SER A 990 14.76 3.05 -21.93
N GLY A 991 15.63 2.42 -21.15
CA GLY A 991 15.55 2.47 -19.68
C GLY A 991 15.48 3.91 -19.14
N PRO A 992 14.47 4.24 -18.31
CA PRO A 992 14.40 5.52 -17.62
C PRO A 992 15.51 5.60 -16.56
N GLN A 993 16.17 6.75 -16.46
CA GLN A 993 17.20 7.01 -15.46
C GLN A 993 16.89 8.30 -14.70
N GLY A 994 15.60 8.51 -14.39
CA GLY A 994 15.13 9.60 -13.53
C GLY A 994 15.29 9.28 -12.04
N GLN A 995 14.63 10.07 -11.19
CA GLN A 995 14.70 9.97 -9.73
C GLN A 995 14.23 8.61 -9.19
N ILE A 996 13.32 7.92 -9.89
CA ILE A 996 12.82 6.59 -9.51
C ILE A 996 13.92 5.53 -9.69
N TYR A 997 14.60 5.52 -10.83
CA TYR A 997 15.80 4.72 -11.07
C TYR A 997 16.89 5.01 -10.03
N GLY A 998 17.16 6.29 -9.75
CA GLY A 998 18.12 6.71 -8.73
C GLY A 998 17.78 6.15 -7.35
N TYR A 999 16.54 6.28 -6.92
CA TYR A 999 16.04 5.74 -5.66
C TYR A 999 16.12 4.21 -5.59
N ARG A 1000 15.73 3.51 -6.67
CA ARG A 1000 15.79 2.04 -6.76
C ARG A 1000 17.23 1.54 -6.74
N MET A 1001 18.14 2.20 -7.45
CA MET A 1001 19.59 1.94 -7.37
C MET A 1001 20.17 2.28 -5.98
N SER A 1002 19.65 3.29 -5.29
CA SER A 1002 20.08 3.67 -3.93
C SER A 1002 19.68 2.62 -2.88
N LEU A 1003 18.43 2.16 -2.90
CA LEU A 1003 17.96 1.04 -2.09
C LEU A 1003 18.78 -0.22 -2.37
N TRP A 1004 19.12 -0.50 -3.64
CA TRP A 1004 19.98 -1.63 -3.98
C TRP A 1004 21.43 -1.47 -3.50
N ALA A 1005 21.97 -0.24 -3.44
CA ALA A 1005 23.30 0.01 -2.89
C ALA A 1005 23.36 -0.22 -1.37
N GLU A 1006 22.30 0.14 -0.64
CA GLU A 1006 22.09 -0.16 0.77
C GLU A 1006 21.95 -1.66 1.02
N HIS A 1007 21.07 -2.32 0.24
CA HIS A 1007 20.72 -3.72 0.46
C HIS A 1007 21.81 -4.69 0.00
N LEU A 1008 22.56 -4.36 -1.06
CA LEU A 1008 23.65 -5.23 -1.56
C LEU A 1008 25.05 -4.79 -1.08
N GLY A 1009 25.19 -3.58 -0.52
CA GLY A 1009 26.45 -3.01 -0.06
C GLY A 1009 27.37 -2.45 -1.16
N PHE A 1010 26.99 -2.60 -2.43
CA PHE A 1010 27.69 -2.13 -3.62
C PHE A 1010 26.76 -2.17 -4.85
N LEU A 1011 27.27 -1.72 -6.01
CA LEU A 1011 26.53 -1.72 -7.28
C LEU A 1011 27.34 -2.35 -8.43
N GLU A 1012 26.65 -3.05 -9.32
CA GLU A 1012 27.19 -3.66 -10.54
C GLU A 1012 26.35 -3.24 -11.77
N GLU A 1013 26.94 -3.32 -12.97
CA GLU A 1013 26.29 -2.89 -14.21
C GLU A 1013 25.00 -3.66 -14.50
N CYS A 1014 24.91 -4.96 -14.17
CA CYS A 1014 23.70 -5.75 -14.36
C CYS A 1014 22.50 -5.21 -13.56
N PHE A 1015 22.71 -4.48 -12.45
CA PHE A 1015 21.64 -3.86 -11.67
C PHE A 1015 20.96 -2.69 -12.40
N THR A 1016 21.53 -2.20 -13.51
CA THR A 1016 20.85 -1.27 -14.41
C THR A 1016 19.75 -1.96 -15.24
N ARG A 1017 19.66 -3.30 -15.21
CA ARG A 1017 18.73 -4.12 -15.99
C ARG A 1017 18.05 -5.21 -15.15
N PRO A 1018 17.13 -4.85 -14.23
CA PRO A 1018 16.54 -5.81 -13.30
C PRO A 1018 15.71 -6.93 -13.95
N GLU A 1019 15.26 -6.76 -15.21
CA GLU A 1019 14.54 -7.79 -15.98
C GLU A 1019 15.44 -8.95 -16.45
N SER A 1020 16.75 -8.70 -16.50
CA SER A 1020 17.74 -9.62 -17.05
C SER A 1020 17.92 -10.86 -16.19
N LEU A 1021 18.14 -12.00 -16.85
CA LEU A 1021 18.45 -13.27 -16.17
C LEU A 1021 19.74 -13.18 -15.33
N GLU A 1022 20.71 -12.41 -15.82
CA GLU A 1022 21.97 -12.12 -15.15
C GLU A 1022 21.73 -11.39 -13.82
N CYS A 1023 21.02 -10.26 -13.85
CA CYS A 1023 20.67 -9.52 -12.63
C CYS A 1023 19.88 -10.36 -11.64
N ALA A 1024 18.82 -11.04 -12.08
CA ALA A 1024 17.99 -11.87 -11.21
C ALA A 1024 18.80 -12.99 -10.52
N ARG A 1025 19.71 -13.64 -11.26
CA ARG A 1025 20.61 -14.66 -10.68
C ARG A 1025 21.70 -14.06 -9.80
N ARG A 1026 22.23 -12.88 -10.14
CA ARG A 1026 23.26 -12.17 -9.36
C ARG A 1026 22.73 -11.72 -8.00
N VAL A 1027 21.59 -11.02 -7.97
CA VAL A 1027 20.92 -10.58 -6.73
C VAL A 1027 20.54 -11.79 -5.87
N ARG A 1028 20.04 -12.89 -6.47
CA ARG A 1028 19.80 -14.15 -5.76
C ARG A 1028 21.07 -14.74 -5.13
N SER A 1029 22.18 -14.81 -5.87
CA SER A 1029 23.47 -15.32 -5.37
C SER A 1029 24.05 -14.49 -4.22
N LEU A 1030 23.81 -13.17 -4.23
CA LEU A 1030 24.23 -12.27 -3.15
C LEU A 1030 23.34 -12.46 -1.92
N GLY A 1031 22.03 -12.58 -2.08
CA GLY A 1031 21.12 -12.95 -0.99
C GLY A 1031 21.43 -14.31 -0.36
N GLU A 1032 21.88 -15.27 -1.18
CA GLU A 1032 22.33 -16.60 -0.71
C GLU A 1032 23.63 -16.51 0.09
N ALA A 1033 24.67 -15.84 -0.42
CA ALA A 1033 25.93 -15.63 0.30
C ALA A 1033 25.78 -14.81 1.59
N ASN A 1034 24.96 -13.75 1.56
CA ASN A 1034 24.65 -12.95 2.75
C ASN A 1034 23.86 -13.76 3.79
N TRP A 1035 22.94 -14.64 3.37
CA TRP A 1035 22.26 -15.56 4.31
C TRP A 1035 23.25 -16.54 4.94
N GLU A 1036 24.19 -17.11 4.17
CA GLU A 1036 25.24 -17.98 4.72
C GLU A 1036 26.10 -17.23 5.75
N GLN A 1037 26.52 -15.99 5.45
CA GLN A 1037 27.27 -15.14 6.40
C GLN A 1037 26.44 -14.80 7.66
N PHE A 1038 25.17 -14.44 7.49
CA PHE A 1038 24.24 -14.16 8.59
C PHE A 1038 24.03 -15.40 9.48
N ALA A 1039 23.82 -16.56 8.87
CA ALA A 1039 23.47 -17.80 9.56
C ALA A 1039 24.69 -18.52 10.19
N SER A 1040 25.92 -18.25 9.73
CA SER A 1040 27.16 -18.87 10.20
C SER A 1040 27.35 -18.83 11.73
N ASN A 1041 28.07 -19.82 12.27
CA ASN A 1041 28.53 -19.84 13.66
C ASN A 1041 29.67 -18.83 13.92
N GLU A 1042 30.40 -18.43 12.88
CA GLU A 1042 31.47 -17.42 12.99
C GLU A 1042 30.89 -16.01 12.88
N VAL A 1043 31.25 -15.13 13.81
CA VAL A 1043 30.84 -13.73 13.78
C VAL A 1043 31.76 -12.94 12.85
N THR A 1044 31.21 -12.45 11.75
CA THR A 1044 31.90 -11.58 10.78
C THR A 1044 31.04 -10.37 10.47
N GLU A 1045 31.68 -9.27 10.09
CA GLU A 1045 31.01 -8.01 9.70
C GLU A 1045 30.28 -8.17 8.37
N MET A 1046 28.98 -7.91 8.33
CA MET A 1046 28.21 -7.87 7.09
C MET A 1046 28.33 -6.50 6.39
N ARG A 1047 28.18 -6.50 5.07
CA ARG A 1047 28.22 -5.28 4.23
C ARG A 1047 27.01 -5.11 3.31
N GLY A 1048 26.37 -6.21 2.93
CA GLY A 1048 25.07 -6.21 2.28
C GLY A 1048 24.03 -6.77 3.25
N HIS A 1049 22.87 -6.12 3.30
CA HIS A 1049 21.77 -6.45 4.20
C HIS A 1049 20.77 -7.45 3.59
N LEU A 1050 20.70 -7.56 2.26
CA LEU A 1050 19.77 -8.42 1.55
C LEU A 1050 20.11 -9.89 1.78
N LEU A 1051 19.20 -10.61 2.43
CA LEU A 1051 19.25 -12.05 2.64
C LEU A 1051 18.23 -12.72 1.73
N LYS A 1052 18.54 -13.90 1.19
CA LYS A 1052 17.51 -14.80 0.64
C LYS A 1052 16.47 -15.03 1.75
N TYR A 1053 15.18 -14.87 1.45
CA TYR A 1053 14.17 -15.27 2.43
C TYR A 1053 14.36 -16.77 2.73
N PRO A 1054 14.36 -17.24 4.00
CA PRO A 1054 14.93 -18.54 4.39
C PRO A 1054 14.08 -19.77 4.03
N VAL A 1055 13.61 -19.83 2.78
CA VAL A 1055 12.84 -20.92 2.20
C VAL A 1055 13.57 -21.53 1.00
N GLU A 1056 13.55 -22.86 0.93
CA GLU A 1056 13.84 -23.59 -0.30
C GLU A 1056 12.63 -23.46 -1.24
N VAL A 1057 12.88 -23.23 -2.53
CA VAL A 1057 11.88 -23.34 -3.59
C VAL A 1057 12.38 -24.33 -4.62
N ASP A 1058 11.76 -25.50 -4.70
CA ASP A 1058 12.19 -26.54 -5.64
C ASP A 1058 11.86 -26.17 -7.10
N ARG A 1059 12.39 -26.93 -8.07
CA ARG A 1059 12.14 -26.68 -9.50
C ARG A 1059 10.66 -26.78 -9.89
N LYS A 1060 9.79 -27.36 -9.05
CA LYS A 1060 8.34 -27.49 -9.23
C LYS A 1060 7.55 -26.42 -8.46
N GLY A 1061 8.24 -25.44 -7.90
CA GLY A 1061 7.67 -24.33 -7.15
C GLY A 1061 7.23 -24.69 -5.73
N LYS A 1062 7.63 -25.82 -5.15
CA LYS A 1062 7.28 -26.16 -3.76
C LYS A 1062 8.13 -25.40 -2.77
N VAL A 1063 7.47 -24.73 -1.82
CA VAL A 1063 8.08 -23.86 -0.81
C VAL A 1063 8.23 -24.62 0.51
N LYS A 1064 9.45 -24.73 1.02
CA LYS A 1064 9.81 -25.38 2.29
C LYS A 1064 10.71 -24.47 3.12
N PRO A 1065 10.93 -24.71 4.43
CA PRO A 1065 12.06 -24.10 5.13
C PRO A 1065 13.38 -24.45 4.42
N LEU A 1066 14.39 -23.60 4.52
CA LEU A 1066 15.73 -23.92 4.02
C LEU A 1066 16.31 -25.10 4.83
N PRO A 1067 17.01 -26.09 4.21
CA PRO A 1067 17.50 -27.26 4.92
C PRO A 1067 18.40 -26.92 6.13
N GLY A 1068 18.06 -27.44 7.32
CA GLY A 1068 18.75 -27.12 8.57
C GLY A 1068 18.31 -25.82 9.24
N TYR A 1069 17.32 -25.13 8.67
CA TYR A 1069 16.72 -23.91 9.18
C TYR A 1069 15.18 -24.03 9.15
N GLU A 1070 14.63 -24.90 9.99
CA GLU A 1070 13.19 -25.01 10.21
C GLU A 1070 12.64 -23.80 11.00
N THR A 1071 13.50 -23.17 11.82
CA THR A 1071 13.18 -22.02 12.66
C THR A 1071 14.18 -20.86 12.46
N PHE A 1072 13.78 -19.64 12.82
CA PHE A 1072 14.67 -18.47 12.69
C PHE A 1072 15.89 -18.55 13.62
N PRO A 1073 17.09 -18.16 13.16
CA PRO A 1073 18.30 -18.17 13.98
C PRO A 1073 18.14 -17.36 15.27
N ASP A 1074 18.68 -17.90 16.37
CA ASP A 1074 18.72 -17.33 17.73
C ASP A 1074 17.37 -17.13 18.44
N VAL A 1075 16.32 -16.70 17.73
CA VAL A 1075 15.00 -16.36 18.28
C VAL A 1075 13.97 -17.49 18.19
N GLY A 1076 14.17 -18.45 17.28
CA GLY A 1076 13.25 -19.57 17.06
C GLY A 1076 11.94 -19.17 16.36
N GLY A 1077 10.94 -20.06 16.43
CA GLY A 1077 9.69 -19.94 15.68
C GLY A 1077 9.83 -20.43 14.24
N ASN A 1078 8.84 -21.18 13.73
CA ASN A 1078 8.92 -21.84 12.43
C ASN A 1078 8.89 -20.80 11.29
N ILE A 1079 9.80 -20.94 10.32
CA ILE A 1079 9.92 -20.01 9.17
C ILE A 1079 8.68 -20.04 8.27
N ILE A 1080 8.10 -21.22 8.03
CA ILE A 1080 6.84 -21.37 7.28
C ILE A 1080 5.58 -21.14 8.15
N GLY A 1081 5.76 -20.65 9.38
CA GLY A 1081 4.69 -20.45 10.36
C GLY A 1081 4.07 -21.76 10.88
N SER A 1082 2.92 -21.62 11.54
CA SER A 1082 2.11 -22.75 12.01
C SER A 1082 0.65 -22.35 12.26
N PHE A 1083 -0.28 -23.31 12.09
CA PHE A 1083 -1.73 -23.11 12.25
C PHE A 1083 -2.13 -23.17 13.74
N LEU A 1084 -1.58 -22.28 14.57
CA LEU A 1084 -2.00 -22.13 15.97
C LEU A 1084 -3.37 -21.45 16.02
N ALA A 1085 -4.27 -21.91 16.89
CA ALA A 1085 -5.69 -21.58 16.86
C ALA A 1085 -5.98 -20.14 17.34
N ILE A 1086 -6.28 -19.25 16.39
CA ILE A 1086 -6.62 -17.83 16.58
C ILE A 1086 -7.78 -17.49 15.61
N GLN A 1087 -8.62 -16.51 15.94
CA GLN A 1087 -9.64 -15.99 15.02
C GLN A 1087 -9.00 -15.43 13.74
N GLU A 1088 -9.40 -15.95 12.58
CA GLU A 1088 -8.67 -15.76 11.33
C GLU A 1088 -8.58 -14.28 10.91
N ASN A 1089 -9.67 -13.51 11.08
CA ASN A 1089 -9.77 -12.06 10.77
C ASN A 1089 -8.70 -11.18 11.44
N LEU A 1090 -8.05 -11.62 12.52
CA LEU A 1090 -6.95 -10.88 13.17
C LEU A 1090 -5.69 -10.81 12.30
N THR A 1091 -5.50 -11.80 11.41
CA THR A 1091 -4.19 -12.17 10.84
C THR A 1091 -4.11 -12.07 9.32
N ILE A 1092 -5.15 -11.53 8.67
CA ILE A 1092 -5.26 -11.39 7.20
C ILE A 1092 -5.58 -9.97 6.74
#